data_AF-A0A835XT54-F1
#
_entry.id   AF-A0A835XT54-F1
#
_cell.length_a   1.000
_cell.length_b   1.000
_cell.length_c   1.000
_cell.angle_alpha   90.00
_cell.angle_beta   90.00
_cell.angle_gamma   90.00
#
_symmetry.space_group_name_H-M   'P 1'
#
loop_
_entity.id
_entity.type
_entity.pdbx_description
1 polymer ?
#
loop_
_entity_poly.entity_id
_entity_poly.type
_entity_poly.pdbx_seq_one_letter_code
_entity_poly.pdbx_strand_id
1 'polypeptide(L)'
;MPPRVDAGAYPGSSSSSSVPELPLDVLLHVAAFLSPNERVVLRMASSALRQQLKTYTTFHLSQPVPRWAFHNRWGTPGSCRDLSLRERRQLLRLAAAAGNIPNLALAETVAGVSLASSPEPFEAAAASGQVTACRWLRRRGCPAGTALQAAAGAGRTPMVRWLLSEGLTPSSSCSCSSFPSPPSSSSASSASSSTAPAALSAPSQTAPSQTPSPVGPASPELEAAACAAIRGGRVALAAELLRCRCRCSTTPHNGSSSSSSSSSSSSSSSEGRSGQASSSSGASSSNGGSCSACSSRGGERQGWGWDWAALGPEWAPRLLEAAAEGCDLPALRRLCSAPLRPAAPLAPLSPPLLPPAPAPPPAPPPLDLAAPAPAQAGATAPVPTAGASACPVLAGLRTSEREALLAAAAGSPTLDWAEKVEWLQSALLAASSAAAAGGAAGPAAALAAPLAALPPLPSLAAERAAAAPDAGVRLAWLRARGCVPRKGAAHAAARCGNTGVLSELLASGVPVDYEAAKEAAAGGWLGALQALVAAAPATVSPLCTLRAAAAAGRRRVVAWMVQGEGRGGGGAGCSELDGRVFGAAALLGDVQAGLMAWLRGRGCPATPEAFGWAVAGGSEAALEWMVARGCPLVVEGSPYATAAAAGDMATLRALCRLRVPWGDAFTRCMRRTAPACCVLPVLSWLLEAGCPVDWAAAEAAARERAAGDGEEVAAWVAAQRRRREGREAAAEAAARAVRERTRGLGA
;
A
#
# COMPACT_ATOMS: atom_id res chain seq x y z
N MET A 1 7.75 18.33 -4.28
CA MET A 1 6.38 18.80 -4.02
C MET A 1 6.15 18.80 -2.51
N PRO A 2 5.87 19.94 -1.89
CA PRO A 2 5.47 19.97 -0.48
C PRO A 2 4.06 19.34 -0.34
N PRO A 3 3.76 18.60 0.74
CA PRO A 3 2.43 18.02 1.00
C PRO A 3 1.43 19.08 1.50
N ARG A 4 1.63 20.34 1.08
CA ARG A 4 1.00 21.56 1.60
C ARG A 4 0.48 22.41 0.45
N VAL A 5 -0.70 22.98 0.64
CA VAL A 5 -1.29 24.00 -0.25
C VAL A 5 -1.47 25.27 0.56
N ASP A 6 -1.00 26.39 0.04
CA ASP A 6 -1.14 27.69 0.70
C ASP A 6 -2.62 28.09 0.83
N ALA A 7 -2.98 28.70 1.96
CA ALA A 7 -4.30 29.27 2.15
C ALA A 7 -4.47 30.55 1.30
N GLY A 8 -4.84 30.35 0.03
CA GLY A 8 -5.29 31.43 -0.85
C GLY A 8 -6.55 32.13 -0.32
N ALA A 9 -6.90 33.27 -0.90
CA ALA A 9 -8.07 34.03 -0.50
C ALA A 9 -9.36 33.18 -0.58
N TYR A 10 -10.18 33.25 0.47
CA TYR A 10 -11.50 32.63 0.50
C TYR A 10 -12.44 33.36 -0.48
N PRO A 11 -13.07 32.67 -1.46
CA PRO A 11 -13.85 33.34 -2.51
C PRO A 11 -15.17 33.96 -2.01
N GLY A 12 -15.60 33.66 -0.79
CA GLY A 12 -16.77 34.29 -0.15
C GLY A 12 -16.39 35.53 0.66
N SER A 13 -16.00 36.63 0.01
CA SER A 13 -15.86 37.95 0.64
C SER A 13 -17.08 38.85 0.42
N SER A 14 -18.26 38.26 0.25
CA SER A 14 -19.56 38.92 0.16
C SER A 14 -20.33 38.80 1.49
N SER A 15 -19.92 39.65 2.44
CA SER A 15 -20.78 40.26 3.47
C SER A 15 -21.90 39.40 4.11
N SER A 16 -21.58 38.22 4.62
CA SER A 16 -22.33 37.59 5.72
C SER A 16 -21.45 36.56 6.43
N SER A 17 -20.99 36.89 7.64
CA SER A 17 -20.23 35.98 8.48
C SER A 17 -21.17 34.94 9.09
N SER A 18 -21.26 33.75 8.47
CA SER A 18 -22.07 32.63 8.96
C SER A 18 -21.43 31.84 10.11
N VAL A 19 -20.42 32.40 10.77
CA VAL A 19 -19.99 31.94 12.09
C VAL A 19 -20.86 32.71 13.09
N PRO A 20 -21.68 32.04 13.93
CA PRO A 20 -22.40 32.74 15.00
C PRO A 20 -21.39 33.48 15.89
N GLU A 21 -21.82 34.57 16.53
CA GLU A 21 -20.98 35.44 17.38
C GLU A 21 -20.54 34.75 18.68
N LEU A 22 -19.78 33.67 18.55
CA LEU A 22 -19.14 32.97 19.64
C LEU A 22 -17.94 33.80 20.12
N PRO A 23 -17.78 33.97 21.44
CA PRO A 23 -16.60 34.60 22.02
C PRO A 23 -15.28 33.98 21.52
N LEU A 24 -14.24 34.81 21.40
CA LEU A 24 -12.96 34.41 20.80
C LEU A 24 -12.29 33.27 21.56
N ASP A 25 -12.41 33.26 22.89
CA ASP A 25 -11.98 32.20 23.79
C ASP A 25 -12.68 30.86 23.49
N VAL A 26 -14.00 30.87 23.25
CA VAL A 26 -14.74 29.67 22.83
C VAL A 26 -14.25 29.18 21.47
N LEU A 27 -14.03 30.07 20.51
CA LEU A 27 -13.51 29.70 19.19
C LEU A 27 -12.07 29.15 19.25
N LEU A 28 -11.23 29.66 20.15
CA LEU A 28 -9.88 29.12 20.40
C LEU A 28 -9.92 27.78 21.14
N HIS A 29 -10.87 27.59 22.06
CA HIS A 29 -11.10 26.29 22.71
C HIS A 29 -11.55 25.23 21.69
N VAL A 30 -12.50 25.56 20.80
CA VAL A 30 -12.89 24.70 19.66
C VAL A 30 -11.70 24.42 18.76
N ALA A 31 -10.88 25.43 18.44
CA ALA A 31 -9.68 25.25 17.62
C ALA A 31 -8.66 24.26 18.20
N ALA A 32 -8.65 24.03 19.52
CA ALA A 32 -7.78 23.03 20.16
C ALA A 32 -8.13 21.59 19.77
N PHE A 33 -9.41 21.29 19.49
CA PHE A 33 -9.89 19.96 19.08
C PHE A 33 -9.87 19.74 17.56
N LEU A 34 -9.83 20.82 16.78
CA LEU A 34 -9.84 20.74 15.32
C LEU A 34 -8.51 20.27 14.72
N SER A 35 -8.58 19.64 13.54
CA SER A 35 -7.40 19.26 12.77
C SER A 35 -6.61 20.48 12.24
N PRO A 36 -5.32 20.33 11.90
CA PRO A 36 -4.53 21.37 11.24
C PRO A 36 -5.25 22.07 10.08
N ASN A 37 -5.95 21.34 9.21
CA ASN A 37 -6.67 21.93 8.08
C ASN A 37 -7.89 22.76 8.51
N GLU A 38 -8.65 22.29 9.48
CA GLU A 38 -9.83 23.01 10.00
C GLU A 38 -9.41 24.29 10.74
N ARG A 39 -8.25 24.29 11.42
CA ARG A 39 -7.65 25.51 11.98
C ARG A 39 -7.28 26.54 10.90
N VAL A 40 -6.81 26.10 9.72
CA VAL A 40 -6.59 27.00 8.56
C VAL A 40 -7.92 27.60 8.10
N VAL A 41 -9.02 26.84 8.08
CA VAL A 41 -10.36 27.37 7.74
C VAL A 41 -10.84 28.39 8.78
N LEU A 42 -10.78 28.07 10.08
CA LEU A 42 -11.16 29.01 11.15
C LEU A 42 -10.35 30.32 11.10
N ARG A 43 -9.04 30.23 10.84
CA ARG A 43 -8.15 31.39 10.66
C ARG A 43 -8.66 32.37 9.59
N MET A 44 -9.35 31.88 8.56
CA MET A 44 -9.89 32.72 7.49
C MET A 44 -11.21 33.40 7.85
N ALA A 45 -11.93 32.92 8.88
CA ALA A 45 -13.24 33.44 9.26
C ALA A 45 -13.21 34.83 9.92
N SER A 46 -12.14 35.21 10.62
CA SER A 46 -12.01 36.55 11.22
C SER A 46 -10.57 37.05 11.30
N SER A 47 -10.39 38.37 11.42
CA SER A 47 -9.08 39.01 11.63
C SER A 47 -8.44 38.61 12.97
N ALA A 48 -9.24 38.50 14.04
CA ALA A 48 -8.77 38.06 15.35
C ALA A 48 -8.24 36.62 15.33
N LEU A 49 -8.98 35.68 14.72
CA LEU A 49 -8.51 34.29 14.54
C LEU A 49 -7.29 34.23 13.62
N ARG A 50 -7.17 35.12 12.63
CA ARG A 50 -5.99 35.22 11.76
C ARG A 50 -4.71 35.54 12.51
N GLN A 51 -4.80 36.38 13.54
CA GLN A 51 -3.66 36.76 14.39
C GLN A 51 -3.29 35.64 15.38
N GLN A 52 -4.28 35.00 15.99
CA GLN A 52 -4.05 33.91 16.97
C GLN A 52 -3.56 32.62 16.30
N LEU A 53 -4.14 32.24 15.16
CA LEU A 53 -3.78 31.04 14.39
C LEU A 53 -2.68 31.34 13.34
N LYS A 54 -1.75 32.25 13.65
CA LYS A 54 -0.70 32.72 12.72
C LYS A 54 0.20 31.60 12.16
N THR A 55 0.35 30.50 12.89
CA THR A 55 1.14 29.31 12.50
C THR A 55 0.45 28.40 11.48
N TYR A 56 -0.88 28.46 11.37
CA TYR A 56 -1.68 27.60 10.48
C TYR A 56 -1.97 28.29 9.15
N THR A 57 -0.97 28.38 8.27
CA THR A 57 -1.08 29.02 6.94
C THR A 57 -1.32 28.05 5.77
N THR A 58 -1.09 26.75 5.97
CA THR A 58 -1.03 25.76 4.88
C THR A 58 -1.92 24.56 5.14
N PHE A 59 -2.75 24.20 4.16
CA PHE A 59 -3.52 22.97 4.14
C PHE A 59 -2.63 21.75 3.88
N HIS A 60 -2.65 20.78 4.77
CA HIS A 60 -2.00 19.48 4.62
C HIS A 60 -2.85 18.54 3.76
N LEU A 61 -2.29 18.07 2.64
CA LEU A 61 -2.99 17.20 1.68
C LEU A 61 -3.31 15.79 2.22
N SER A 62 -2.69 15.36 3.32
CA SER A 62 -2.99 14.10 4.02
C SER A 62 -4.26 14.15 4.87
N GLN A 63 -4.92 15.30 4.96
CA GLN A 63 -6.18 15.54 5.67
C GLN A 63 -7.22 16.11 4.69
N PRO A 64 -8.53 16.06 5.00
CA PRO A 64 -9.55 16.68 4.18
C PRO A 64 -9.23 18.17 3.89
N VAL A 65 -9.09 18.51 2.62
CA VAL A 65 -8.90 19.90 2.16
C VAL A 65 -10.21 20.42 1.56
N PRO A 66 -10.65 21.66 1.87
CA PRO A 66 -11.80 22.28 1.24
C PRO A 66 -11.69 22.29 -0.30
N ARG A 67 -12.80 22.03 -0.99
CA ARG A 67 -12.82 21.88 -2.45
C ARG A 67 -12.29 23.11 -3.19
N TRP A 68 -12.68 24.30 -2.74
CA TRP A 68 -12.23 25.57 -3.32
C TRP A 68 -10.70 25.75 -3.18
N ALA A 69 -10.11 25.40 -2.04
CA ALA A 69 -8.67 25.56 -1.81
C ALA A 69 -7.86 24.58 -2.67
N PHE A 70 -8.34 23.35 -2.80
CA PHE A 70 -7.74 22.34 -3.67
C PHE A 70 -7.88 22.71 -5.16
N HIS A 71 -9.05 23.21 -5.56
CA HIS A 71 -9.30 23.68 -6.92
C HIS A 71 -8.49 24.93 -7.29
N ASN A 72 -8.35 25.91 -6.39
CA ASN A 72 -7.52 27.10 -6.63
C ASN A 72 -6.05 26.76 -6.90
N ARG A 73 -5.54 25.65 -6.34
CA ARG A 73 -4.16 25.21 -6.57
C ARG A 73 -3.99 24.31 -7.80
N TRP A 74 -4.93 23.40 -8.05
CA TRP A 74 -4.77 22.35 -9.07
C TRP A 74 -5.72 22.46 -10.26
N GLY A 75 -6.83 23.18 -10.15
CA GLY A 75 -7.87 23.29 -11.17
C GLY A 75 -7.47 24.06 -12.43
N THR A 76 -6.35 24.78 -12.43
CA THR A 76 -5.83 25.44 -13.62
C THR A 76 -5.16 24.43 -14.57
N PRO A 77 -5.43 24.50 -15.89
CA PRO A 77 -4.75 23.65 -16.87
C PRO A 77 -3.23 23.80 -16.79
N GLY A 78 -2.52 22.67 -16.69
CA GLY A 78 -1.06 22.65 -16.59
C GLY A 78 -0.49 22.88 -15.18
N SER A 79 -1.32 22.97 -14.14
CA SER A 79 -0.89 23.08 -12.73
C SER A 79 0.08 21.97 -12.27
N CYS A 80 0.08 20.82 -12.96
CA CYS A 80 0.95 19.68 -12.68
C CYS A 80 2.13 19.51 -13.68
N ARG A 81 2.41 20.47 -14.58
CA ARG A 81 3.48 20.33 -15.61
C ARG A 81 4.89 20.23 -15.03
N ASP A 82 5.14 20.93 -13.93
CA ASP A 82 6.42 20.90 -13.21
C ASP A 82 6.55 19.67 -12.29
N LEU A 83 5.46 18.94 -12.04
CA LEU A 83 5.46 17.78 -11.16
C LEU A 83 5.94 16.53 -11.91
N SER A 84 6.89 15.82 -11.31
CA SER A 84 7.25 14.47 -11.74
C SER A 84 6.07 13.50 -11.58
N LEU A 85 6.09 12.39 -12.34
CA LEU A 85 5.16 11.27 -12.19
C LEU A 85 5.08 10.78 -10.73
N ARG A 86 6.20 10.75 -10.01
CA ARG A 86 6.24 10.39 -8.58
C ARG A 86 5.40 11.35 -7.73
N GLU A 87 5.48 12.65 -7.98
CA GLU A 87 4.72 13.66 -7.26
C GLU A 87 3.24 13.67 -7.66
N ARG A 88 2.92 13.41 -8.92
CA ARG A 88 1.54 13.25 -9.41
C ARG A 88 0.88 12.00 -8.81
N ARG A 89 1.59 10.87 -8.71
CA ARG A 89 1.14 9.70 -7.95
C ARG A 89 0.98 10.01 -6.46
N GLN A 90 1.90 10.75 -5.86
CA GLN A 90 1.78 11.18 -4.46
C GLN A 90 0.55 12.06 -4.22
N LEU A 91 0.20 12.97 -5.15
CA LEU A 91 -1.03 13.77 -5.10
C LEU A 91 -2.28 12.87 -5.08
N LEU A 92 -2.32 11.83 -5.92
CA LEU A 92 -3.41 10.84 -5.92
C LEU A 92 -3.49 10.07 -4.60
N ARG A 93 -2.36 9.57 -4.08
CA ARG A 93 -2.31 8.86 -2.78
C ARG A 93 -2.84 9.73 -1.65
N LEU A 94 -2.43 11.00 -1.59
CA LEU A 94 -2.87 11.94 -0.56
C LEU A 94 -4.36 12.31 -0.70
N ALA A 95 -4.84 12.59 -1.90
CA ALA A 95 -6.26 12.87 -2.15
C ALA A 95 -7.15 11.66 -1.81
N ALA A 96 -6.69 10.44 -2.08
CA ALA A 96 -7.37 9.20 -1.73
C ALA A 96 -7.40 8.95 -0.21
N ALA A 97 -6.26 9.16 0.47
CA ALA A 97 -6.15 9.11 1.94
C ALA A 97 -7.05 10.14 2.65
N ALA A 98 -7.25 11.32 2.04
CA ALA A 98 -8.11 12.38 2.56
C ALA A 98 -9.62 12.13 2.36
N GLY A 99 -10.02 11.19 1.50
CA GLY A 99 -11.42 10.74 1.33
C GLY A 99 -12.39 11.70 0.61
N ASN A 100 -11.97 12.90 0.19
CA ASN A 100 -12.83 13.88 -0.48
C ASN A 100 -12.96 13.55 -1.98
N ILE A 101 -14.04 12.85 -2.36
CA ILE A 101 -14.24 12.31 -3.72
C ILE A 101 -14.10 13.36 -4.84
N PRO A 102 -14.70 14.58 -4.78
CA PRO A 102 -14.44 15.61 -5.78
C PRO A 102 -12.98 16.06 -5.89
N ASN A 103 -12.23 16.14 -4.79
CA ASN A 103 -10.79 16.46 -4.86
C ASN A 103 -10.01 15.30 -5.49
N LEU A 104 -10.37 14.04 -5.20
CA LEU A 104 -9.75 12.86 -5.81
C LEU A 104 -10.05 12.78 -7.32
N ALA A 105 -11.28 13.08 -7.75
CA ALA A 105 -11.65 13.16 -9.15
C ALA A 105 -10.91 14.28 -9.90
N LEU A 106 -10.73 15.45 -9.26
CA LEU A 106 -9.89 16.51 -9.82
C LEU A 106 -8.40 16.12 -9.85
N ALA A 107 -7.91 15.45 -8.80
CA ALA A 107 -6.53 14.97 -8.74
C ALA A 107 -6.23 13.97 -9.87
N GLU A 108 -7.15 13.05 -10.17
CA GLU A 108 -7.06 12.11 -11.29
C GLU A 108 -6.92 12.84 -12.64
N THR A 109 -7.78 13.82 -12.92
CA THR A 109 -7.76 14.53 -14.20
C THR A 109 -6.51 15.40 -14.36
N VAL A 110 -6.03 16.05 -13.29
CA VAL A 110 -4.85 16.93 -13.36
C VAL A 110 -3.52 16.17 -13.28
N ALA A 111 -3.48 15.02 -12.59
CA ALA A 111 -2.31 14.15 -12.56
C ALA A 111 -2.09 13.45 -13.91
N GLY A 112 -3.18 13.10 -14.62
CA GLY A 112 -3.12 12.41 -15.91
C GLY A 112 -2.49 11.02 -15.85
N VAL A 113 -2.52 10.37 -14.68
CA VAL A 113 -2.03 9.01 -14.46
C VAL A 113 -3.22 8.06 -14.38
N SER A 114 -3.19 6.97 -15.16
CA SER A 114 -4.22 5.94 -15.13
C SER A 114 -4.29 5.23 -13.77
N LEU A 115 -5.45 5.24 -13.13
CA LEU A 115 -5.66 4.55 -11.85
C LEU A 115 -5.49 3.03 -11.93
N ALA A 116 -5.66 2.43 -13.11
CA ALA A 116 -5.41 1.00 -13.35
C ALA A 116 -3.91 0.64 -13.29
N SER A 117 -3.01 1.61 -13.46
CA SER A 117 -1.55 1.38 -13.48
C SER A 117 -0.91 1.23 -12.09
N SER A 118 -1.65 1.49 -11.01
CA SER A 118 -1.08 1.56 -9.66
C SER A 118 -2.11 1.31 -8.56
N PRO A 119 -1.88 0.36 -7.62
CA PRO A 119 -2.74 0.16 -6.45
C PRO A 119 -2.56 1.24 -5.37
N GLU A 120 -1.53 2.07 -5.53
CA GLU A 120 -1.07 3.03 -4.53
C GLU A 120 -2.14 3.96 -3.94
N PRO A 121 -3.14 4.47 -4.71
CA PRO A 121 -4.22 5.29 -4.16
C PRO A 121 -5.23 4.47 -3.35
N PHE A 122 -5.49 3.22 -3.76
CA PHE A 122 -6.41 2.32 -3.07
C PHE A 122 -5.85 1.93 -1.70
N GLU A 123 -4.58 1.54 -1.66
CA GLU A 123 -3.85 1.25 -0.42
C GLU A 123 -3.86 2.44 0.56
N ALA A 124 -3.68 3.66 0.05
CA ALA A 124 -3.70 4.88 0.85
C ALA A 124 -5.11 5.19 1.41
N ALA A 125 -6.16 5.03 0.61
CA ALA A 125 -7.54 5.14 1.08
C ALA A 125 -7.88 4.07 2.13
N ALA A 126 -7.40 2.84 1.94
CA ALA A 126 -7.60 1.72 2.86
C ALA A 126 -6.90 1.94 4.21
N ALA A 127 -5.64 2.38 4.20
CA ALA A 127 -4.89 2.76 5.41
C ALA A 127 -5.56 3.92 6.19
N SER A 128 -6.17 4.87 5.49
CA SER A 128 -6.96 5.94 6.12
C SER A 128 -8.37 5.53 6.56
N GLY A 129 -8.87 4.35 6.15
CA GLY A 129 -10.22 3.89 6.47
C GLY A 129 -11.32 4.49 5.58
N GLN A 130 -10.98 5.07 4.42
CA GLN A 130 -11.90 5.79 3.53
C GLN A 130 -12.69 4.84 2.61
N VAL A 131 -13.74 4.20 3.13
CA VAL A 131 -14.54 3.19 2.38
C VAL A 131 -15.17 3.77 1.11
N THR A 132 -15.65 5.01 1.15
CA THR A 132 -16.22 5.71 -0.02
C THR A 132 -15.17 5.94 -1.12
N ALA A 133 -13.94 6.30 -0.75
CA ALA A 133 -12.84 6.46 -1.70
C ALA A 133 -12.42 5.11 -2.30
N CYS A 134 -12.32 4.06 -1.50
CA CYS A 134 -12.03 2.71 -2.01
C CYS A 134 -13.10 2.22 -2.99
N ARG A 135 -14.39 2.44 -2.69
CA ARG A 135 -15.50 2.13 -3.62
C ARG A 135 -15.43 2.92 -4.92
N TRP A 136 -15.08 4.21 -4.85
CA TRP A 136 -14.91 5.05 -6.03
C TRP A 136 -13.72 4.60 -6.89
N LEU A 137 -12.57 4.32 -6.25
CA LEU A 137 -11.36 3.81 -6.92
C LEU A 137 -11.60 2.46 -7.59
N ARG A 138 -12.32 1.52 -6.94
CA ARG A 138 -12.70 0.23 -7.53
C ARG A 138 -13.51 0.42 -8.83
N ARG A 139 -14.48 1.35 -8.83
CA ARG A 139 -15.29 1.68 -10.02
C ARG A 139 -14.48 2.30 -11.16
N ARG A 140 -13.29 2.82 -10.88
CA ARG A 140 -12.32 3.31 -11.89
C ARG A 140 -11.26 2.28 -12.28
N GLY A 141 -11.41 1.02 -11.88
CA GLY A 141 -10.47 -0.05 -12.19
C GLY A 141 -9.15 0.03 -11.44
N CYS A 142 -9.07 0.80 -10.35
CA CYS A 142 -7.86 0.85 -9.51
C CYS A 142 -7.71 -0.48 -8.76
N PRO A 143 -6.57 -1.19 -8.89
CA PRO A 143 -6.37 -2.48 -8.23
C PRO A 143 -6.25 -2.32 -6.72
N ALA A 144 -6.74 -3.31 -5.96
CA ALA A 144 -6.68 -3.27 -4.50
C ALA A 144 -5.25 -3.44 -3.94
N GLY A 145 -4.36 -4.15 -4.66
CA GLY A 145 -2.97 -4.38 -4.25
C GLY A 145 -2.87 -4.89 -2.82
N THR A 146 -2.02 -4.26 -2.00
CA THR A 146 -1.83 -4.62 -0.59
C THR A 146 -2.81 -3.93 0.37
N ALA A 147 -3.96 -3.43 -0.10
CA ALA A 147 -4.91 -2.64 0.71
C ALA A 147 -5.36 -3.32 2.01
N LEU A 148 -5.53 -4.65 2.01
CA LEU A 148 -5.85 -5.41 3.23
C LEU A 148 -4.74 -5.30 4.28
N GLN A 149 -3.48 -5.40 3.87
CA GLN A 149 -2.30 -5.24 4.73
C GLN A 149 -2.19 -3.80 5.25
N ALA A 150 -2.40 -2.82 4.36
CA ALA A 150 -2.35 -1.39 4.70
C ALA A 150 -3.45 -0.99 5.72
N ALA A 151 -4.68 -1.47 5.52
CA ALA A 151 -5.79 -1.28 6.46
C ALA A 151 -5.57 -2.00 7.80
N ALA A 152 -5.01 -3.22 7.76
CA ALA A 152 -4.71 -4.02 8.95
C ALA A 152 -3.61 -3.38 9.81
N GLY A 153 -2.49 -2.97 9.20
CA GLY A 153 -1.41 -2.26 9.90
C GLY A 153 -1.81 -0.90 10.45
N ALA A 154 -2.70 -0.17 9.76
CA ALA A 154 -3.30 1.06 10.26
C ALA A 154 -4.42 0.84 11.31
N GLY A 155 -4.77 -0.40 11.65
CA GLY A 155 -5.80 -0.74 12.64
C GLY A 155 -7.22 -0.37 12.24
N ARG A 156 -7.52 -0.29 10.94
CA ARG A 156 -8.83 0.12 10.41
C ARG A 156 -9.82 -1.06 10.38
N THR A 157 -10.21 -1.60 11.55
CA THR A 157 -11.10 -2.77 11.64
C THR A 157 -12.35 -2.73 10.75
N PRO A 158 -13.10 -1.61 10.64
CA PRO A 158 -14.25 -1.54 9.73
C PRO A 158 -13.88 -1.67 8.25
N MET A 159 -12.73 -1.12 7.85
CA MET A 159 -12.19 -1.25 6.49
C MET A 159 -11.74 -2.70 6.22
N VAL A 160 -11.03 -3.33 7.16
CA VAL A 160 -10.61 -4.74 7.03
C VAL A 160 -11.81 -5.66 6.86
N ARG A 161 -12.86 -5.51 7.69
CA ARG A 161 -14.11 -6.27 7.55
C ARG A 161 -14.79 -6.01 6.20
N TRP A 162 -14.83 -4.77 5.73
CA TRP A 162 -15.37 -4.45 4.41
C TRP A 162 -14.57 -5.10 3.27
N LEU A 163 -13.24 -5.01 3.27
CA LEU A 163 -12.37 -5.63 2.25
C LEU A 163 -12.56 -7.15 2.19
N LEU A 164 -12.65 -7.81 3.34
CA LEU A 164 -12.93 -9.24 3.42
C LEU A 164 -14.33 -9.59 2.91
N SER A 165 -15.35 -8.79 3.24
CA SER A 165 -16.73 -9.01 2.76
C SER A 165 -16.91 -8.84 1.25
N GLU A 166 -16.04 -8.05 0.61
CA GLU A 166 -16.04 -7.77 -0.83
C GLU A 166 -15.17 -8.77 -1.64
N GLY A 167 -14.53 -9.74 -0.97
CA GLY A 167 -13.58 -10.68 -1.58
C GLY A 167 -12.31 -10.02 -2.12
N LEU A 168 -11.96 -8.81 -1.65
CA LEU A 168 -10.85 -8.02 -2.19
C LEU A 168 -9.49 -8.49 -1.62
N THR A 169 -9.07 -9.67 -2.08
CA THR A 169 -7.72 -10.21 -1.89
C THR A 169 -6.82 -9.88 -3.09
N PRO A 170 -5.49 -9.72 -2.91
CA PRO A 170 -4.54 -9.45 -3.98
C PRO A 170 -4.61 -10.41 -5.20
N SER A 171 -4.99 -11.67 -4.98
CA SER A 171 -5.16 -12.70 -6.01
C SER A 171 -6.39 -12.50 -6.89
N SER A 172 -7.29 -11.56 -6.53
CA SER A 172 -8.38 -11.11 -7.38
C SER A 172 -7.86 -10.23 -8.52
N SER A 173 -7.04 -10.81 -9.40
CA SER A 173 -6.76 -10.31 -10.75
C SER A 173 -8.06 -9.81 -11.37
N CYS A 174 -8.03 -8.65 -12.05
CA CYS A 174 -9.23 -7.92 -12.45
C CYS A 174 -10.28 -8.79 -13.17
N SER A 175 -11.24 -9.32 -12.42
CA SER A 175 -12.46 -9.91 -12.97
C SER A 175 -13.34 -8.79 -13.53
N CYS A 176 -12.98 -8.31 -14.73
CA CYS A 176 -13.75 -7.40 -15.56
C CYS A 176 -15.01 -8.09 -16.16
N SER A 177 -15.54 -9.10 -15.47
CA SER A 177 -16.57 -10.02 -15.91
C SER A 177 -17.80 -9.92 -15.01
N SER A 178 -18.59 -8.86 -15.19
CA SER A 178 -20.07 -8.84 -15.07
C SER A 178 -20.64 -7.45 -15.33
N PHE A 179 -20.91 -7.14 -16.61
CA PHE A 179 -21.98 -6.20 -16.97
C PHE A 179 -23.14 -7.01 -17.57
N PRO A 180 -24.39 -6.81 -17.13
CA PRO A 180 -25.54 -7.45 -17.76
C PRO A 180 -25.81 -6.78 -19.12
N SER A 181 -25.53 -7.50 -20.20
CA SER A 181 -26.02 -7.16 -21.54
C SER A 181 -27.48 -7.61 -21.69
N PRO A 182 -28.35 -6.87 -22.39
CA PRO A 182 -29.75 -7.24 -22.58
C PRO A 182 -29.89 -8.48 -23.51
N PRO A 183 -30.98 -9.26 -23.36
CA PRO A 183 -31.19 -10.45 -24.17
C PRO A 183 -31.44 -10.10 -25.63
N SER A 184 -30.59 -10.62 -26.51
CA SER A 184 -30.82 -10.63 -27.96
C SER A 184 -31.26 -12.03 -28.38
N SER A 185 -32.41 -12.12 -29.04
CA SER A 185 -33.08 -13.37 -29.38
C SER A 185 -32.43 -14.13 -30.54
N SER A 186 -32.23 -15.43 -30.33
CA SER A 186 -32.50 -16.52 -31.28
C SER A 186 -32.06 -16.40 -32.75
N SER A 187 -31.14 -17.29 -33.15
CA SER A 187 -31.45 -18.35 -34.15
C SER A 187 -30.37 -19.43 -34.14
N ALA A 188 -30.72 -20.64 -34.59
CA ALA A 188 -29.99 -21.88 -34.31
C ALA A 188 -29.35 -22.51 -35.56
N SER A 189 -28.70 -23.66 -35.33
CA SER A 189 -28.24 -24.73 -36.27
C SER A 189 -26.71 -24.86 -36.38
N SER A 190 -26.10 -26.06 -36.40
CA SER A 190 -26.56 -27.43 -36.09
C SER A 190 -25.39 -28.42 -36.24
N ALA A 191 -25.37 -29.52 -35.45
CA ALA A 191 -24.72 -30.81 -35.75
C ALA A 191 -23.15 -30.85 -35.85
N SER A 192 -22.43 -31.94 -35.56
CA SER A 192 -22.78 -33.29 -35.07
C SER A 192 -21.55 -34.10 -34.60
N SER A 193 -21.75 -35.05 -33.63
CA SER A 193 -21.11 -36.38 -33.46
C SER A 193 -19.58 -36.58 -33.72
N SER A 194 -18.74 -37.20 -32.89
CA SER A 194 -18.81 -38.51 -32.17
C SER A 194 -17.46 -38.74 -31.42
N THR A 195 -17.10 -39.79 -30.65
CA THR A 195 -17.73 -41.05 -30.16
C THR A 195 -17.13 -41.40 -28.76
N ALA A 196 -17.51 -42.53 -28.15
CA ALA A 196 -16.82 -43.22 -27.04
C ALA A 196 -16.21 -44.58 -27.55
N PRO A 197 -15.64 -45.54 -26.75
CA PRO A 197 -16.04 -46.05 -25.41
C PRO A 197 -14.91 -45.94 -24.34
N ALA A 198 -15.14 -45.93 -23.02
CA ALA A 198 -15.90 -46.81 -22.11
C ALA A 198 -15.22 -48.17 -21.81
N ALA A 199 -14.76 -48.36 -20.57
CA ALA A 199 -14.35 -49.64 -19.98
C ALA A 199 -14.87 -49.74 -18.53
N LEU A 200 -15.37 -50.93 -18.17
CA LEU A 200 -16.09 -51.20 -16.92
C LEU A 200 -15.17 -51.73 -15.81
N SER A 201 -15.46 -51.41 -14.54
CA SER A 201 -15.20 -52.28 -13.39
C SER A 201 -16.09 -51.90 -12.19
N ALA A 202 -16.48 -52.90 -11.41
CA ALA A 202 -17.55 -52.84 -10.40
C ALA A 202 -17.02 -52.48 -8.98
N PRO A 203 -17.90 -52.15 -8.00
CA PRO A 203 -17.48 -51.50 -6.76
C PRO A 203 -17.09 -52.49 -5.65
N SER A 204 -16.01 -52.18 -4.94
CA SER A 204 -15.69 -52.77 -3.64
C SER A 204 -16.04 -51.79 -2.51
N GLN A 205 -16.94 -52.20 -1.61
CA GLN A 205 -17.30 -51.42 -0.42
C GLN A 205 -16.25 -51.61 0.67
N THR A 206 -15.50 -50.55 0.97
CA THR A 206 -14.67 -50.47 2.19
C THR A 206 -15.00 -49.18 2.93
N ALA A 207 -15.43 -49.29 4.19
CA ALA A 207 -15.88 -48.16 4.99
C ALA A 207 -14.76 -47.11 5.17
N PRO A 208 -15.04 -45.80 5.04
CA PRO A 208 -14.03 -44.77 5.21
C PRO A 208 -13.72 -44.56 6.69
N SER A 209 -12.54 -45.02 7.12
CA SER A 209 -11.90 -44.54 8.34
C SER A 209 -11.64 -43.04 8.22
N GLN A 210 -12.35 -42.22 9.00
CA GLN A 210 -12.22 -40.77 8.96
C GLN A 210 -10.91 -40.30 9.59
N THR A 211 -9.82 -40.31 8.82
CA THR A 211 -8.65 -39.48 9.09
C THR A 211 -8.88 -38.08 8.52
N PRO A 212 -8.81 -37.00 9.32
CA PRO A 212 -8.98 -35.65 8.79
C PRO A 212 -7.82 -35.30 7.84
N SER A 213 -8.12 -35.12 6.57
CA SER A 213 -7.17 -34.63 5.57
C SER A 213 -6.61 -33.25 5.98
N PRO A 214 -5.32 -32.97 5.72
CA PRO A 214 -4.71 -31.73 6.17
C PRO A 214 -5.35 -30.50 5.52
N VAL A 215 -5.58 -29.48 6.36
CA VAL A 215 -6.12 -28.17 5.95
C VAL A 215 -5.23 -27.56 4.86
N GLY A 216 -5.84 -27.20 3.72
CA GLY A 216 -5.12 -26.57 2.61
C GLY A 216 -4.35 -25.29 3.02
N PRO A 217 -3.26 -24.95 2.31
CA PRO A 217 -2.42 -23.82 2.68
C PRO A 217 -3.23 -22.52 2.67
N ALA A 218 -3.14 -21.76 3.76
CA ALA A 218 -3.79 -20.47 3.87
C ALA A 218 -3.18 -19.46 2.87
N SER A 219 -3.97 -18.52 2.38
CA SER A 219 -3.44 -17.54 1.42
C SER A 219 -2.35 -16.68 2.09
N PRO A 220 -1.20 -16.44 1.43
CA PRO A 220 -0.08 -15.66 1.98
C PRO A 220 -0.45 -14.18 2.23
N GLU A 221 -1.63 -13.77 1.77
CA GLU A 221 -2.17 -12.43 1.88
C GLU A 221 -2.76 -12.17 3.27
N LEU A 222 -3.44 -13.18 3.85
CA LEU A 222 -3.93 -13.15 5.23
C LEU A 222 -2.76 -13.18 6.21
N GLU A 223 -1.69 -13.92 5.89
CA GLU A 223 -0.42 -13.89 6.64
C GLU A 223 0.15 -12.48 6.70
N ALA A 224 0.36 -11.86 5.54
CA ALA A 224 0.93 -10.53 5.44
C ALA A 224 0.05 -9.46 6.10
N ALA A 225 -1.28 -9.59 6.04
CA ALA A 225 -2.21 -8.71 6.73
C ALA A 225 -2.17 -8.89 8.26
N ALA A 226 -2.06 -10.13 8.75
CA ALA A 226 -1.88 -10.40 10.18
C ALA A 226 -0.54 -9.87 10.69
N CYS A 227 0.57 -10.11 9.97
CA CYS A 227 1.88 -9.53 10.26
C CYS A 227 1.85 -8.00 10.27
N ALA A 228 1.17 -7.36 9.31
CA ALA A 228 1.01 -5.90 9.30
C ALA A 228 0.23 -5.39 10.52
N ALA A 229 -0.88 -6.04 10.89
CA ALA A 229 -1.63 -5.71 12.11
C ALA A 229 -0.77 -5.85 13.38
N ILE A 230 0.02 -6.92 13.50
CA ILE A 230 0.94 -7.11 14.64
C ILE A 230 2.00 -6.00 14.68
N ARG A 231 2.63 -5.64 13.56
CA ARG A 231 3.58 -4.50 13.50
C ARG A 231 2.94 -3.18 13.93
N GLY A 232 1.65 -2.99 13.66
CA GLY A 232 0.86 -1.85 14.14
C GLY A 232 0.37 -1.95 15.59
N GLY A 233 0.82 -2.94 16.37
CA GLY A 233 0.37 -3.20 17.75
C GLY A 233 -1.04 -3.77 17.87
N ARG A 234 -1.67 -4.19 16.76
CA ARG A 234 -3.09 -4.62 16.68
C ARG A 234 -3.25 -6.14 16.75
N VAL A 235 -2.68 -6.76 17.79
CA VAL A 235 -2.77 -8.22 18.05
C VAL A 235 -4.20 -8.75 17.97
N ALA A 236 -5.18 -7.97 18.45
CA ALA A 236 -6.61 -8.29 18.38
C ALA A 236 -7.11 -8.53 16.94
N LEU A 237 -6.73 -7.63 16.03
CA LEU A 237 -7.14 -7.66 14.62
C LEU A 237 -6.41 -8.79 13.87
N ALA A 238 -5.15 -9.05 14.21
CA ALA A 238 -4.42 -10.21 13.70
C ALA A 238 -5.10 -11.54 14.12
N ALA A 239 -5.50 -11.67 15.38
CA ALA A 239 -6.24 -12.85 15.84
C ALA A 239 -7.61 -13.00 15.14
N GLU A 240 -8.31 -11.90 14.83
CA GLU A 240 -9.55 -11.92 14.04
C GLU A 240 -9.29 -12.42 12.60
N LEU A 241 -8.26 -11.88 11.92
CA LEU A 241 -7.85 -12.30 10.57
C LEU A 241 -7.49 -13.80 10.51
N LEU A 242 -6.76 -14.31 11.50
CA LEU A 242 -6.38 -15.72 11.57
C LEU A 242 -7.57 -16.64 11.86
N ARG A 243 -8.60 -16.17 12.58
CA ARG A 243 -9.86 -16.91 12.79
C ARG A 243 -10.73 -16.99 11.53
N CYS A 244 -10.62 -16.04 10.60
CA CYS A 244 -11.34 -16.11 9.32
C CYS A 244 -10.97 -17.36 8.51
N ARG A 245 -9.71 -17.84 8.61
CA ARG A 245 -9.23 -19.08 7.99
C ARG A 245 -10.10 -20.29 8.35
N CYS A 246 -10.53 -20.40 9.61
CA CYS A 246 -11.26 -21.57 10.10
C CYS A 246 -12.71 -21.68 9.61
N ARG A 247 -13.31 -20.59 9.08
CA ARG A 247 -14.68 -20.61 8.53
C ARG A 247 -14.75 -21.07 7.07
N CYS A 248 -13.69 -20.82 6.30
CA CYS A 248 -13.63 -21.20 4.88
C CYS A 248 -13.40 -22.71 4.69
N SER A 249 -12.88 -23.42 5.69
CA SER A 249 -12.62 -24.86 5.66
C SER A 249 -13.81 -25.74 6.11
N THR A 250 -14.94 -25.14 6.50
CA THR A 250 -16.09 -25.87 7.08
C THR A 250 -17.40 -25.56 6.39
N THR A 251 -17.43 -25.59 5.05
CA THR A 251 -18.68 -25.78 4.31
C THR A 251 -18.96 -27.28 4.18
N PRO A 252 -20.04 -27.83 4.77
CA PRO A 252 -20.40 -29.21 4.54
C PRO A 252 -20.81 -29.39 3.07
N HIS A 253 -20.18 -30.34 2.38
CA HIS A 253 -20.65 -30.80 1.07
C HIS A 253 -22.00 -31.50 1.25
N ASN A 254 -23.10 -30.74 1.17
CA ASN A 254 -24.42 -31.33 1.09
C ASN A 254 -24.63 -31.88 -0.33
N GLY A 255 -24.15 -33.10 -0.54
CA GLY A 255 -24.46 -33.88 -1.72
C GLY A 255 -25.94 -34.26 -1.71
N SER A 256 -26.74 -33.54 -2.49
CA SER A 256 -28.13 -33.90 -2.77
C SER A 256 -28.29 -34.19 -4.25
N SER A 257 -27.70 -35.30 -4.67
CA SER A 257 -28.04 -35.98 -5.91
C SER A 257 -29.43 -36.60 -5.79
N SER A 258 -30.43 -35.94 -6.36
CA SER A 258 -31.75 -36.55 -6.59
C SER A 258 -32.29 -36.11 -7.95
N SER A 259 -32.14 -37.03 -8.90
CA SER A 259 -32.76 -37.09 -10.21
C SER A 259 -34.19 -36.56 -10.28
N SER A 260 -34.47 -35.82 -11.35
CA SER A 260 -35.83 -35.48 -11.80
C SER A 260 -36.62 -36.74 -12.16
N SER A 261 -37.78 -36.91 -11.52
CA SER A 261 -38.83 -37.84 -11.94
C SER A 261 -40.05 -37.04 -12.37
N SER A 262 -40.32 -37.02 -13.68
CA SER A 262 -41.44 -36.30 -14.27
C SER A 262 -42.77 -36.98 -13.95
N SER A 263 -43.75 -36.22 -13.46
CA SER A 263 -45.17 -36.63 -13.45
C SER A 263 -46.06 -35.43 -13.73
N SER A 264 -46.52 -35.34 -14.98
CA SER A 264 -47.47 -34.35 -15.47
C SER A 264 -48.89 -34.60 -14.94
N SER A 265 -49.62 -33.54 -14.59
CA SER A 265 -51.09 -33.55 -14.50
C SER A 265 -51.65 -32.13 -14.67
N SER A 266 -52.56 -31.98 -15.63
CA SER A 266 -53.24 -30.74 -16.00
C SER A 266 -54.50 -30.51 -15.16
N SER A 267 -54.89 -29.25 -14.91
CA SER A 267 -56.27 -28.72 -14.74
C SER A 267 -56.13 -27.24 -14.32
N SER A 268 -56.50 -26.19 -15.08
CA SER A 268 -57.78 -25.80 -15.71
C SER A 268 -58.85 -25.27 -14.74
N SER A 269 -59.33 -24.04 -15.03
CA SER A 269 -60.61 -23.46 -14.56
C SER A 269 -60.68 -22.99 -13.09
N SER A 270 -61.47 -21.98 -12.68
CA SER A 270 -62.21 -20.91 -13.39
C SER A 270 -62.88 -19.97 -12.36
N GLU A 271 -63.00 -18.67 -12.67
CA GLU A 271 -63.98 -17.71 -12.07
C GLU A 271 -63.91 -17.46 -10.53
N GLY A 272 -64.37 -16.34 -9.96
CA GLY A 272 -64.84 -15.07 -10.50
C GLY A 272 -65.57 -14.23 -9.43
N ARG A 273 -65.48 -12.88 -9.51
CA ARG A 273 -66.23 -11.88 -8.67
C ARG A 273 -65.90 -11.89 -7.15
N SER A 274 -66.07 -10.83 -6.35
CA SER A 274 -66.29 -9.38 -6.54
C SER A 274 -66.20 -8.67 -5.17
N GLY A 275 -65.85 -7.37 -5.09
CA GLY A 275 -66.28 -6.53 -3.94
C GLY A 275 -65.23 -5.66 -3.23
N GLN A 276 -65.16 -4.39 -3.63
CA GLN A 276 -64.94 -3.17 -2.81
C GLN A 276 -63.77 -3.04 -1.80
N ALA A 277 -62.90 -2.07 -2.13
CA ALA A 277 -62.38 -0.98 -1.29
C ALA A 277 -61.73 -1.27 0.09
N SER A 278 -60.41 -0.99 0.20
CA SER A 278 -59.94 0.25 0.87
C SER A 278 -58.41 0.43 0.77
N SER A 279 -57.98 1.68 0.89
CA SER A 279 -56.60 2.19 0.94
C SER A 279 -55.54 1.35 1.69
N SER A 280 -54.35 1.16 1.09
CA SER A 280 -53.09 1.84 1.52
C SER A 280 -51.80 1.17 1.01
N SER A 281 -50.82 2.03 0.67
CA SER A 281 -49.37 1.87 0.89
C SER A 281 -48.73 0.48 0.81
N GLY A 282 -48.21 0.12 -0.36
CA GLY A 282 -47.39 -1.09 -0.54
C GLY A 282 -46.01 -0.98 0.12
N ALA A 283 -45.69 -1.93 1.00
CA ALA A 283 -44.32 -2.23 1.46
C ALA A 283 -44.00 -3.68 1.09
N SER A 284 -43.03 -3.90 0.21
CA SER A 284 -42.68 -5.24 -0.28
C SER A 284 -41.82 -6.00 0.73
N SER A 285 -42.42 -7.01 1.35
CA SER A 285 -41.73 -8.01 2.17
C SER A 285 -40.73 -8.85 1.36
N SER A 286 -39.59 -9.17 1.95
CA SER A 286 -38.78 -10.33 1.59
C SER A 286 -38.49 -11.14 2.85
N ASN A 287 -38.89 -12.41 2.85
CA ASN A 287 -38.94 -13.24 4.07
C ASN A 287 -37.56 -13.51 4.68
N GLY A 288 -37.40 -13.13 5.95
CA GLY A 288 -36.33 -13.62 6.81
C GLY A 288 -36.78 -14.84 7.61
N GLY A 289 -36.17 -16.00 7.37
CA GLY A 289 -36.29 -17.16 8.26
C GLY A 289 -35.32 -17.05 9.43
N SER A 290 -35.83 -16.77 10.63
CA SER A 290 -35.01 -16.70 11.85
C SER A 290 -34.88 -18.08 12.50
N CYS A 291 -33.65 -18.49 12.84
CA CYS A 291 -33.40 -19.58 13.79
C CYS A 291 -32.88 -18.97 15.09
N SER A 292 -33.77 -18.84 16.08
CA SER A 292 -33.49 -18.23 17.38
C SER A 292 -33.21 -19.30 18.44
N ALA A 293 -32.00 -19.37 18.98
CA ALA A 293 -31.69 -20.13 20.20
C ALA A 293 -30.45 -19.57 20.92
N CYS A 294 -30.41 -19.71 22.25
CA CYS A 294 -29.27 -19.46 23.15
C CYS A 294 -28.88 -17.99 23.42
N SER A 295 -29.65 -17.32 24.28
CA SER A 295 -29.20 -16.14 25.05
C SER A 295 -28.65 -16.54 26.43
N SER A 296 -27.46 -16.08 26.83
CA SER A 296 -27.18 -15.69 28.24
C SER A 296 -25.80 -15.02 28.44
N ARG A 297 -25.75 -14.25 29.54
CA ARG A 297 -24.69 -13.36 30.05
C ARG A 297 -23.27 -13.96 30.12
N GLY A 298 -22.25 -13.12 29.89
CA GLY A 298 -20.85 -13.41 30.28
C GLY A 298 -19.91 -12.23 30.02
N GLY A 299 -19.16 -11.78 31.03
CA GLY A 299 -18.38 -10.53 30.98
C GLY A 299 -17.11 -10.54 30.11
N GLU A 300 -16.69 -9.36 29.68
CA GLU A 300 -15.52 -9.13 28.82
C GLU A 300 -14.19 -9.42 29.54
N ARG A 301 -13.67 -10.65 29.39
CA ARG A 301 -12.24 -10.97 29.58
C ARG A 301 -11.76 -11.93 28.48
N GLN A 302 -11.80 -11.49 27.22
CA GLN A 302 -11.29 -12.30 26.11
C GLN A 302 -9.75 -12.33 26.10
N GLY A 303 -9.19 -13.44 26.56
CA GLY A 303 -7.80 -13.76 26.27
C GLY A 303 -7.60 -14.05 24.78
N TRP A 304 -6.55 -13.50 24.19
CA TRP A 304 -6.15 -13.81 22.82
C TRP A 304 -5.53 -15.22 22.78
N GLY A 305 -6.37 -16.26 22.64
CA GLY A 305 -5.89 -17.62 22.39
C GLY A 305 -5.33 -17.73 20.97
N TRP A 306 -4.03 -18.04 20.85
CA TRP A 306 -3.34 -18.33 19.60
C TRP A 306 -3.08 -19.83 19.51
N ASP A 307 -3.59 -20.47 18.46
CA ASP A 307 -3.27 -21.85 18.16
C ASP A 307 -2.08 -21.92 17.20
N TRP A 308 -0.89 -21.98 17.78
CA TRP A 308 0.36 -22.09 17.04
C TRP A 308 0.58 -23.46 16.38
N ALA A 309 -0.23 -24.48 16.71
CA ALA A 309 -0.21 -25.77 16.01
C ALA A 309 -1.10 -25.75 14.76
N ALA A 310 -2.20 -24.98 14.79
CA ALA A 310 -3.02 -24.72 13.61
C ALA A 310 -2.34 -23.77 12.60
N LEU A 311 -1.50 -22.85 13.07
CA LEU A 311 -0.63 -22.01 12.23
C LEU A 311 0.54 -22.85 11.71
N GLY A 312 0.68 -22.98 10.39
CA GLY A 312 1.76 -23.77 9.79
C GLY A 312 3.15 -23.23 10.15
N PRO A 313 4.21 -24.06 10.08
CA PRO A 313 5.54 -23.74 10.61
C PRO A 313 6.16 -22.47 10.00
N GLU A 314 5.81 -22.11 8.78
CA GLU A 314 6.28 -20.89 8.09
C GLU A 314 5.73 -19.58 8.68
N TRP A 315 4.55 -19.59 9.31
CA TRP A 315 3.87 -18.37 9.78
C TRP A 315 4.37 -17.95 11.17
N ALA A 316 4.65 -18.92 12.04
CA ALA A 316 5.09 -18.69 13.42
C ALA A 316 6.31 -17.74 13.55
N PRO A 317 7.45 -17.96 12.86
CA PRO A 317 8.61 -17.07 12.97
C PRO A 317 8.30 -15.65 12.51
N ARG A 318 7.54 -15.47 11.41
CA ARG A 318 7.22 -14.16 10.84
C ARG A 318 6.26 -13.34 11.71
N LEU A 319 5.27 -14.01 12.32
CA LEU A 319 4.35 -13.38 13.26
C LEU A 319 5.06 -12.96 14.56
N LEU A 320 6.03 -13.77 15.03
CA LEU A 320 6.87 -13.42 16.18
C LEU A 320 7.85 -12.28 15.87
N GLU A 321 8.50 -12.27 14.70
CA GLU A 321 9.37 -11.15 14.26
C GLU A 321 8.58 -9.84 14.20
N ALA A 322 7.39 -9.86 13.59
CA ALA A 322 6.47 -8.73 13.55
C ALA A 322 6.05 -8.25 14.95
N ALA A 323 5.89 -9.17 15.92
CA ALA A 323 5.54 -8.84 17.30
C ALA A 323 6.72 -8.22 18.06
N ALA A 324 7.93 -8.76 17.92
CA ALA A 324 9.14 -8.18 18.50
C ALA A 324 9.42 -6.77 17.96
N GLU A 325 9.20 -6.58 16.66
CA GLU A 325 9.32 -5.29 15.98
C GLU A 325 8.28 -4.28 16.48
N GLY A 326 6.98 -4.60 16.49
CA GLY A 326 5.91 -3.59 16.67
C GLY A 326 5.01 -3.65 17.91
N CYS A 327 4.99 -4.76 18.67
CA CYS A 327 4.16 -4.89 19.87
C CYS A 327 4.93 -4.56 21.15
N ASP A 328 4.27 -4.07 22.19
CA ASP A 328 4.87 -3.92 23.52
C ASP A 328 5.25 -5.27 24.14
N LEU A 329 6.21 -5.28 25.07
CA LEU A 329 6.67 -6.48 25.78
C LEU A 329 5.52 -7.23 26.48
N PRO A 330 4.54 -6.56 27.12
CA PRO A 330 3.34 -7.23 27.60
C PRO A 330 2.56 -7.99 26.51
N ALA A 331 2.37 -7.44 25.31
CA ALA A 331 1.70 -8.13 24.21
C ALA A 331 2.56 -9.26 23.63
N LEU A 332 3.87 -9.05 23.48
CA LEU A 332 4.80 -10.09 23.03
C LEU A 332 4.83 -11.29 24.01
N ARG A 333 4.89 -11.02 25.32
CA ARG A 333 4.76 -12.04 26.36
C ARG A 333 3.43 -12.79 26.27
N ARG A 334 2.30 -12.07 26.16
CA ARG A 334 0.96 -12.66 25.99
C ARG A 334 0.84 -13.53 24.73
N LEU A 335 1.46 -13.14 23.62
CA LEU A 335 1.50 -13.92 22.37
C LEU A 335 2.21 -15.26 22.53
N CYS A 336 3.33 -15.26 23.27
CA CYS A 336 4.12 -16.46 23.49
C CYS A 336 3.53 -17.34 24.61
N SER A 337 2.90 -16.75 25.63
CA SER A 337 2.32 -17.43 26.79
C SER A 337 0.85 -17.84 26.62
N ALA A 338 0.24 -17.61 25.46
CA ALA A 338 -1.16 -17.95 25.22
C ALA A 338 -1.36 -19.48 25.30
N PRO A 339 -2.16 -20.01 26.24
CA PRO A 339 -2.39 -21.44 26.32
C PRO A 339 -3.20 -21.92 25.11
N LEU A 340 -2.86 -23.11 24.61
CA LEU A 340 -3.66 -23.89 23.67
C LEU A 340 -5.01 -24.23 24.32
N ARG A 341 -5.99 -23.34 24.16
CA ARG A 341 -7.40 -23.60 24.44
C ARG A 341 -8.21 -23.36 23.18
N PRO A 342 -8.98 -24.35 22.68
CA PRO A 342 -9.95 -24.09 21.62
C PRO A 342 -10.95 -23.06 22.14
N ALA A 343 -11.01 -21.90 21.49
CA ALA A 343 -11.97 -20.86 21.85
C ALA A 343 -13.38 -21.33 21.47
N ALA A 344 -14.32 -21.21 22.43
CA ALA A 344 -15.73 -21.42 22.13
C ALA A 344 -16.19 -20.47 21.00
N PRO A 345 -17.12 -20.91 20.13
CA PRO A 345 -17.54 -20.11 18.98
C PRO A 345 -18.16 -18.78 19.41
N LEU A 346 -17.65 -17.67 18.85
CA LEU A 346 -18.24 -16.35 19.04
C LEU A 346 -19.59 -16.25 18.32
N ALA A 347 -20.59 -15.73 19.04
CA ALA A 347 -21.92 -15.45 18.52
C ALA A 347 -21.88 -14.52 17.28
N PRO A 348 -22.87 -14.64 16.36
CA PRO A 348 -22.94 -13.79 15.18
C PRO A 348 -23.14 -12.32 15.53
N LEU A 349 -22.56 -11.43 14.73
CA LEU A 349 -22.72 -9.98 14.86
C LEU A 349 -24.11 -9.57 14.36
N SER A 350 -24.98 -9.12 15.27
CA SER A 350 -26.23 -8.44 14.90
C SER A 350 -25.95 -7.10 14.18
N PRO A 351 -26.83 -6.66 13.26
CA PRO A 351 -26.75 -5.33 12.66
C PRO A 351 -26.97 -4.23 13.72
N PRO A 352 -26.51 -2.98 13.45
CA PRO A 352 -26.71 -1.88 14.39
C PRO A 352 -28.19 -1.51 14.48
N LEU A 353 -28.80 -1.77 15.64
CA LEU A 353 -30.07 -1.17 16.01
C LEU A 353 -29.87 0.31 16.34
N LEU A 354 -30.89 1.13 16.08
CA LEU A 354 -30.90 2.55 16.45
C LEU A 354 -30.65 2.71 17.97
N PRO A 355 -30.02 3.83 18.40
CA PRO A 355 -30.01 4.16 19.82
C PRO A 355 -31.46 4.33 20.32
N PRO A 356 -31.83 3.73 21.47
CA PRO A 356 -33.12 4.01 22.10
C PRO A 356 -33.20 5.48 22.53
N ALA A 357 -34.41 6.01 22.60
CA ALA A 357 -34.68 7.38 23.05
C ALA A 357 -34.13 7.63 24.47
N PRO A 358 -33.70 8.87 24.80
CA PRO A 358 -33.17 9.19 26.11
C PRO A 358 -34.24 9.03 27.19
N ALA A 359 -33.93 8.24 28.23
CA ALA A 359 -34.73 8.18 29.44
C ALA A 359 -34.58 9.48 30.25
N PRO A 360 -35.62 9.90 31.01
CA PRO A 360 -35.55 11.10 31.85
C PRO A 360 -34.50 10.94 32.97
N PRO A 361 -33.87 12.06 33.42
CA PRO A 361 -32.81 12.01 34.42
C PRO A 361 -33.35 11.62 35.81
N PRO A 362 -32.63 10.78 36.58
CA PRO A 362 -32.93 10.56 38.00
C PRO A 362 -32.56 11.79 38.84
N ALA A 363 -33.28 11.97 39.94
CA ALA A 363 -33.07 13.08 40.88
C ALA A 363 -31.71 13.00 41.61
N PRO A 364 -31.09 14.14 41.99
CA PRO A 364 -29.81 14.15 42.68
C PRO A 364 -29.94 13.70 44.15
N PRO A 365 -29.02 12.88 44.68
CA PRO A 365 -28.86 12.68 46.12
C PRO A 365 -28.21 13.91 46.77
N PRO A 366 -28.39 14.12 48.09
CA PRO A 366 -27.84 15.29 48.78
C PRO A 366 -26.31 15.27 48.85
N LEU A 367 -25.74 16.47 48.81
CA LEU A 367 -24.33 16.71 49.09
C LEU A 367 -24.10 16.68 50.60
N ASP A 368 -23.21 15.82 51.08
CA ASP A 368 -22.61 15.95 52.41
C ASP A 368 -21.08 16.01 52.30
N LEU A 369 -20.50 17.01 52.97
CA LEU A 369 -19.05 17.24 52.98
C LEU A 369 -18.40 16.43 54.11
N ALA A 370 -17.42 15.59 53.78
CA ALA A 370 -16.43 15.12 54.74
C ALA A 370 -15.04 15.00 54.11
N ALA A 371 -14.06 15.63 54.75
CA ALA A 371 -12.65 15.64 54.34
C ALA A 371 -11.90 14.37 54.87
N PRO A 372 -10.68 14.06 54.38
CA PRO A 372 -10.08 12.73 54.53
C PRO A 372 -9.30 12.53 55.85
N ALA A 373 -9.21 11.28 56.27
CA ALA A 373 -8.38 10.78 57.37
C ALA A 373 -7.63 9.49 56.93
N PRO A 374 -6.54 9.08 57.58
CA PRO A 374 -5.30 8.83 56.83
C PRO A 374 -5.00 7.37 56.49
N ALA A 375 -4.03 7.19 55.60
CA ALA A 375 -3.54 5.89 55.15
C ALA A 375 -2.98 5.03 56.30
N GLN A 376 -3.37 3.76 56.35
CA GLN A 376 -2.64 2.71 57.06
C GLN A 376 -2.06 1.71 56.06
N ALA A 377 -0.79 1.38 56.25
CA ALA A 377 -0.11 0.32 55.50
C ALA A 377 -0.56 -1.06 55.99
N GLY A 378 -0.78 -2.00 55.07
CA GLY A 378 -1.16 -3.36 55.43
C GLY A 378 -1.11 -4.34 54.26
N ALA A 379 -0.20 -5.31 54.37
CA ALA A 379 -0.15 -6.58 53.62
C ALA A 379 -0.21 -6.53 52.07
N THR A 380 0.98 -6.60 51.45
CA THR A 380 1.12 -7.11 50.09
C THR A 380 0.64 -8.56 49.99
N ALA A 381 -0.53 -8.79 49.38
CA ALA A 381 -0.91 -10.14 48.96
C ALA A 381 0.02 -10.63 47.84
N PRO A 382 0.52 -11.87 47.86
CA PRO A 382 1.42 -12.37 46.84
C PRO A 382 0.67 -12.51 45.50
N VAL A 383 1.19 -11.86 44.46
CA VAL A 383 0.75 -12.11 43.08
C VAL A 383 1.08 -13.57 42.74
N PRO A 384 0.12 -14.40 42.32
CA PRO A 384 0.40 -15.79 42.01
C PRO A 384 1.31 -15.87 40.79
N THR A 385 2.54 -16.35 41.00
CA THR A 385 3.49 -16.71 39.96
C THR A 385 3.02 -17.96 39.23
N ALA A 386 2.05 -17.78 38.32
CA ALA A 386 1.65 -18.81 37.38
C ALA A 386 2.89 -19.32 36.63
N GLY A 387 3.17 -20.62 36.77
CA GLY A 387 4.45 -21.21 36.37
C GLY A 387 4.82 -20.90 34.93
N ALA A 388 6.02 -20.32 34.74
CA ALA A 388 6.56 -19.96 33.44
C ALA A 388 6.98 -21.22 32.66
N SER A 389 6.01 -21.91 32.07
CA SER A 389 6.26 -22.95 31.07
C SER A 389 6.96 -22.33 29.86
N ALA A 390 8.01 -22.99 29.36
CA ALA A 390 8.72 -22.53 28.17
C ALA A 390 7.76 -22.47 26.97
N CYS A 391 7.76 -21.36 26.23
CA CYS A 391 6.84 -21.18 25.12
C CYS A 391 7.21 -22.17 23.98
N PRO A 392 6.35 -23.16 23.64
CA PRO A 392 6.72 -24.26 22.75
C PRO A 392 7.09 -23.77 21.34
N VAL A 393 6.50 -22.65 20.91
CA VAL A 393 6.80 -21.97 19.64
C VAL A 393 8.26 -21.55 19.54
N LEU A 394 8.84 -21.03 20.64
CA LEU A 394 10.23 -20.57 20.66
C LEU A 394 11.25 -21.72 20.58
N ALA A 395 10.88 -22.92 21.04
CA ALA A 395 11.70 -24.11 20.93
C ALA A 395 11.84 -24.56 19.46
N GLY A 396 10.75 -24.47 18.68
CA GLY A 396 10.70 -24.86 17.28
C GLY A 396 11.42 -23.95 16.29
N LEU A 397 11.89 -22.75 16.72
CA LEU A 397 12.57 -21.80 15.84
C LEU A 397 13.99 -22.26 15.45
N ARG A 398 14.35 -22.10 14.17
CA ARG A 398 15.71 -22.26 13.64
C ARG A 398 16.63 -21.14 14.12
N THR A 399 17.95 -21.38 14.15
CA THR A 399 18.94 -20.39 14.62
C THR A 399 18.78 -19.02 13.93
N SER A 400 18.63 -19.00 12.60
CA SER A 400 18.41 -17.76 11.83
C SER A 400 17.13 -17.01 12.20
N GLU A 401 16.06 -17.71 12.58
CA GLU A 401 14.78 -17.11 13.01
C GLU A 401 14.92 -16.52 14.41
N ARG A 402 15.67 -17.18 15.30
CA ARG A 402 16.01 -16.67 16.64
C ARG A 402 16.86 -15.39 16.55
N GLU A 403 17.82 -15.37 15.63
CA GLU A 403 18.64 -14.17 15.37
C GLU A 403 17.81 -13.02 14.79
N ALA A 404 16.92 -13.31 13.83
CA ALA A 404 16.00 -12.32 13.27
C ALA A 404 15.05 -11.75 14.33
N LEU A 405 14.52 -12.60 15.23
CA LEU A 405 13.64 -12.20 16.33
C LEU A 405 14.32 -11.26 17.33
N LEU A 406 15.56 -11.58 17.73
CA LEU A 406 16.38 -10.71 18.60
C LEU A 406 16.74 -9.39 17.90
N ALA A 407 17.03 -9.43 16.60
CA ALA A 407 17.33 -8.22 15.84
C ALA A 407 16.11 -7.32 15.62
N ALA A 408 14.92 -7.90 15.41
CA ALA A 408 13.65 -7.17 15.33
C ALA A 408 13.32 -6.47 16.65
N ALA A 409 13.55 -7.12 17.80
CA ALA A 409 13.44 -6.49 19.11
C ALA A 409 14.45 -5.33 19.28
N ALA A 410 15.73 -5.53 18.93
CA ALA A 410 16.76 -4.50 19.04
C ALA A 410 16.51 -3.28 18.13
N GLY A 411 15.87 -3.48 16.97
CA GLY A 411 15.40 -2.41 16.08
C GLY A 411 14.03 -1.82 16.40
N SER A 412 13.35 -2.30 17.45
CA SER A 412 11.96 -1.91 17.73
C SER A 412 11.84 -0.41 18.06
N PRO A 413 10.86 0.32 17.47
CA PRO A 413 10.65 1.75 17.73
C PRO A 413 9.97 2.01 19.08
N THR A 414 9.57 0.98 19.82
CA THR A 414 8.98 1.13 21.16
C THR A 414 10.10 1.29 22.21
N LEU A 415 9.79 1.97 23.33
CA LEU A 415 10.79 2.34 24.35
C LEU A 415 11.34 1.14 25.14
N ASP A 416 10.59 0.06 25.21
CA ASP A 416 10.88 -1.22 25.89
C ASP A 416 11.76 -2.19 25.07
N TRP A 417 12.36 -1.72 23.97
CA TRP A 417 13.18 -2.54 23.06
C TRP A 417 14.28 -3.35 23.79
N ALA A 418 14.92 -2.77 24.80
CA ALA A 418 15.96 -3.44 25.59
C ALA A 418 15.37 -4.60 26.41
N GLU A 419 14.29 -4.35 27.14
CA GLU A 419 13.58 -5.36 27.94
C GLU A 419 13.05 -6.52 27.07
N LYS A 420 12.63 -6.23 25.83
CA LYS A 420 12.28 -7.27 24.85
C LYS A 420 13.47 -8.15 24.50
N VAL A 421 14.63 -7.57 24.20
CA VAL A 421 15.84 -8.32 23.87
C VAL A 421 16.26 -9.20 25.05
N GLU A 422 16.28 -8.66 26.28
CA GLU A 422 16.63 -9.45 27.47
C GLU A 422 15.65 -10.61 27.70
N TRP A 423 14.35 -10.33 27.66
CA TRP A 423 13.33 -11.36 27.85
C TRP A 423 13.39 -12.44 26.76
N LEU A 424 13.63 -12.06 25.50
CA LEU A 424 13.80 -13.00 24.40
C LEU A 424 15.07 -13.86 24.55
N GLN A 425 16.22 -13.28 24.97
CA GLN A 425 17.44 -14.04 25.23
C GLN A 425 17.17 -15.16 26.27
N SER A 426 16.59 -14.80 27.42
CA SER A 426 16.30 -15.77 28.49
C SER A 426 15.24 -16.79 28.08
N ALA A 427 14.20 -16.39 27.34
CA ALA A 427 13.17 -17.30 26.85
C ALA A 427 13.69 -18.30 25.79
N LEU A 428 14.56 -17.84 24.88
CA LEU A 428 15.19 -18.69 23.86
C LEU A 428 16.20 -19.68 24.47
N LEU A 429 16.93 -19.27 25.50
CA LEU A 429 17.76 -20.18 26.30
C LEU A 429 16.93 -21.25 27.00
N ALA A 430 15.89 -20.86 27.73
CA ALA A 430 15.00 -21.78 28.42
C ALA A 430 14.34 -22.79 27.46
N ALA A 431 13.95 -22.34 26.27
CA ALA A 431 13.42 -23.20 25.21
C ALA A 431 14.47 -24.18 24.66
N SER A 432 15.74 -23.76 24.55
CA SER A 432 16.84 -24.60 24.08
C SER A 432 17.25 -25.67 25.10
N SER A 433 17.32 -25.31 26.39
CA SER A 433 17.61 -26.27 27.45
C SER A 433 16.47 -27.28 27.65
N ALA A 434 15.21 -26.85 27.52
CA ALA A 434 14.05 -27.74 27.59
C ALA A 434 14.06 -28.79 26.46
N ALA A 435 14.45 -28.40 25.25
CA ALA A 435 14.60 -29.33 24.12
C ALA A 435 15.76 -30.33 24.30
N ALA A 436 16.86 -29.93 24.95
CA ALA A 436 18.03 -30.78 25.17
C ALA A 436 17.91 -31.72 26.39
N ALA A 437 17.18 -31.33 27.44
CA ALA A 437 17.27 -31.97 28.76
C ALA A 437 16.19 -33.02 29.08
N GLY A 438 15.26 -33.32 28.15
CA GLY A 438 14.21 -34.33 28.36
C GLY A 438 13.32 -34.12 29.61
N GLY A 439 13.26 -32.88 30.14
CA GLY A 439 12.49 -32.52 31.33
C GLY A 439 13.26 -32.36 32.65
N ALA A 440 14.59 -32.56 32.70
CA ALA A 440 15.33 -32.59 33.96
C ALA A 440 15.67 -31.21 34.59
N ALA A 441 15.60 -30.11 33.83
CA ALA A 441 15.89 -28.75 34.33
C ALA A 441 14.69 -27.81 34.12
N GLY A 442 14.17 -27.24 35.21
CA GLY A 442 12.95 -26.42 35.17
C GLY A 442 13.15 -25.06 34.46
N PRO A 443 12.22 -24.62 33.59
CA PRO A 443 12.37 -23.40 32.78
C PRO A 443 12.51 -22.11 33.61
N ALA A 444 12.06 -22.11 34.87
CA ALA A 444 12.21 -20.99 35.79
C ALA A 444 13.69 -20.64 36.09
N ALA A 445 14.59 -21.62 36.13
CA ALA A 445 16.01 -21.36 36.42
C ALA A 445 16.72 -20.66 35.26
N ALA A 446 16.40 -21.02 34.01
CA ALA A 446 16.95 -20.38 32.82
C ALA A 446 16.41 -18.95 32.61
N LEU A 447 15.17 -18.69 33.03
CA LEU A 447 14.60 -17.33 33.04
C LEU A 447 15.21 -16.42 34.13
N ALA A 448 15.86 -17.00 35.14
CA ALA A 448 16.57 -16.30 36.21
C ALA A 448 18.10 -16.28 36.03
N ALA A 449 18.62 -16.69 34.86
CA ALA A 449 20.04 -16.68 34.58
C ALA A 449 20.62 -15.24 34.65
N PRO A 450 21.77 -15.02 35.31
CA PRO A 450 22.38 -13.70 35.38
C PRO A 450 22.77 -13.21 33.97
N LEU A 451 22.65 -11.91 33.72
CA LEU A 451 22.84 -11.30 32.39
C LEU A 451 24.20 -11.63 31.76
N ALA A 452 25.24 -11.86 32.59
CA ALA A 452 26.58 -12.24 32.16
C ALA A 452 26.72 -13.71 31.67
N ALA A 453 25.72 -14.57 31.91
CA ALA A 453 25.69 -15.96 31.46
C ALA A 453 24.84 -16.15 30.17
N LEU A 454 24.27 -15.08 29.62
CA LEU A 454 23.52 -15.12 28.37
C LEU A 454 24.48 -15.19 27.16
N PRO A 455 24.10 -15.87 26.06
CA PRO A 455 24.93 -15.94 24.87
C PRO A 455 25.05 -14.55 24.21
N PRO A 456 26.16 -14.29 23.49
CA PRO A 456 26.39 -13.00 22.84
C PRO A 456 25.29 -12.71 21.81
N LEU A 457 24.89 -11.44 21.72
CA LEU A 457 23.84 -11.01 20.80
C LEU A 457 24.32 -11.04 19.34
N PRO A 458 23.47 -11.49 18.39
CA PRO A 458 23.86 -11.64 16.99
C PRO A 458 24.20 -10.29 16.36
N SER A 459 25.16 -10.27 15.43
CA SER A 459 25.57 -9.02 14.76
C SER A 459 24.39 -8.31 14.07
N LEU A 460 23.40 -9.06 13.58
CA LEU A 460 22.16 -8.54 12.99
C LEU A 460 21.38 -7.61 13.93
N ALA A 461 21.47 -7.80 15.25
CA ALA A 461 20.87 -6.90 16.23
C ALA A 461 21.54 -5.52 16.24
N ALA A 462 22.86 -5.47 16.08
CA ALA A 462 23.59 -4.22 15.88
C ALA A 462 23.22 -3.56 14.54
N GLU A 463 22.93 -4.32 13.49
CA GLU A 463 22.50 -3.76 12.19
C GLU A 463 21.12 -3.08 12.29
N ARG A 464 20.15 -3.73 12.94
CA ARG A 464 18.82 -3.14 13.16
C ARG A 464 18.87 -1.97 14.16
N ALA A 465 19.67 -2.07 15.22
CA ALA A 465 19.88 -0.97 16.17
C ALA A 465 20.57 0.26 15.54
N ALA A 466 21.54 0.06 14.64
CA ALA A 466 22.24 1.13 13.94
C ALA A 466 21.34 1.96 13.00
N ALA A 467 20.18 1.42 12.60
CA ALA A 467 19.17 2.13 11.83
C ALA A 467 18.21 3.00 12.68
N ALA A 468 18.20 2.83 14.00
CA ALA A 468 17.29 3.54 14.91
C ALA A 468 17.70 5.02 15.13
N PRO A 469 16.77 5.92 15.51
CA PRO A 469 17.12 7.32 15.78
C PRO A 469 17.99 7.50 17.04
N ASP A 470 17.92 6.56 17.98
CA ASP A 470 18.67 6.47 19.24
C ASP A 470 19.84 5.46 19.16
N ALA A 471 20.31 5.15 17.94
CA ALA A 471 21.28 4.10 17.65
C ALA A 471 22.54 4.08 18.53
N GLY A 472 23.05 5.24 18.99
CA GLY A 472 24.23 5.31 19.86
C GLY A 472 24.01 4.62 21.21
N VAL A 473 22.87 4.87 21.86
CA VAL A 473 22.51 4.22 23.14
C VAL A 473 22.32 2.72 22.93
N ARG A 474 21.65 2.33 21.84
CA ARG A 474 21.40 0.91 21.52
C ARG A 474 22.69 0.14 21.26
N LEU A 475 23.60 0.70 20.47
CA LEU A 475 24.88 0.05 20.17
C LEU A 475 25.82 0.01 21.38
N ALA A 476 25.84 1.04 22.23
CA ALA A 476 26.58 0.98 23.49
C ALA A 476 26.07 -0.17 24.38
N TRP A 477 24.76 -0.30 24.53
CA TRP A 477 24.12 -1.39 25.28
C TRP A 477 24.40 -2.77 24.67
N LEU A 478 24.33 -2.90 23.35
CA LEU A 478 24.63 -4.16 22.64
C LEU A 478 26.11 -4.56 22.75
N ARG A 479 27.05 -3.60 22.59
CA ARG A 479 28.50 -3.84 22.74
C ARG A 479 28.84 -4.33 24.15
N ALA A 480 28.23 -3.74 25.19
CA ALA A 480 28.39 -4.18 26.58
C ALA A 480 27.94 -5.63 26.84
N ARG A 481 27.18 -6.23 25.92
CA ARG A 481 26.67 -7.61 25.97
C ARG A 481 27.33 -8.52 24.92
N GLY A 482 28.55 -8.17 24.49
CA GLY A 482 29.34 -8.97 23.56
C GLY A 482 28.85 -8.95 22.10
N CYS A 483 27.94 -8.05 21.73
CA CYS A 483 27.54 -7.90 20.32
C CYS A 483 28.64 -7.20 19.51
N VAL A 484 29.22 -7.91 18.55
CA VAL A 484 30.24 -7.35 17.65
C VAL A 484 29.54 -6.80 16.39
N PRO A 485 29.56 -5.47 16.14
CA PRO A 485 29.00 -4.90 14.92
C PRO A 485 29.82 -5.30 13.70
N ARG A 486 29.14 -5.60 12.59
CA ARG A 486 29.73 -5.93 11.28
C ARG A 486 29.35 -4.87 10.24
N LYS A 487 29.79 -5.05 8.99
CA LYS A 487 29.56 -4.12 7.89
C LYS A 487 28.10 -3.64 7.73
N GLY A 488 27.11 -4.52 7.97
CA GLY A 488 25.71 -4.15 7.88
C GLY A 488 25.25 -3.11 8.91
N ALA A 489 25.95 -2.96 10.04
CA ALA A 489 25.70 -1.89 11.01
C ALA A 489 26.23 -0.54 10.49
N ALA A 490 27.36 -0.54 9.79
CA ALA A 490 27.86 0.65 9.10
C ALA A 490 26.95 1.04 7.91
N HIS A 491 26.47 0.06 7.12
CA HIS A 491 25.43 0.27 6.10
C HIS A 491 24.16 0.88 6.68
N ALA A 492 23.61 0.30 7.74
CA ALA A 492 22.42 0.80 8.42
C ALA A 492 22.59 2.24 8.96
N ALA A 493 23.73 2.54 9.59
CA ALA A 493 24.03 3.89 10.07
C ALA A 493 24.19 4.89 8.90
N ALA A 494 24.84 4.50 7.81
CA ALA A 494 25.02 5.31 6.61
C ALA A 494 23.68 5.60 5.90
N ARG A 495 22.82 4.59 5.74
CA ARG A 495 21.48 4.69 5.16
C ARG A 495 20.54 5.59 5.97
N CYS A 496 20.56 5.48 7.30
CA CYS A 496 19.73 6.31 8.19
C CYS A 496 20.33 7.68 8.53
N GLY A 497 21.59 7.94 8.18
CA GLY A 497 22.24 9.24 8.43
C GLY A 497 22.76 9.42 9.86
N ASN A 498 22.96 8.33 10.59
CA ASN A 498 23.45 8.31 11.97
C ASN A 498 24.96 8.57 12.02
N THR A 499 25.37 9.80 11.72
CA THR A 499 26.77 10.21 11.49
C THR A 499 27.71 9.89 12.65
N GLY A 500 27.33 10.18 13.90
CA GLY A 500 28.15 9.92 15.08
C GLY A 500 28.43 8.42 15.26
N VAL A 501 27.38 7.60 15.18
CA VAL A 501 27.46 6.13 15.22
C VAL A 501 28.33 5.59 14.08
N LEU A 502 28.17 6.10 12.87
CA LEU A 502 28.98 5.69 11.73
C LEU A 502 30.46 5.99 11.96
N SER A 503 30.80 7.18 12.48
CA SER A 503 32.17 7.55 12.85
C SER A 503 32.75 6.65 13.94
N GLU A 504 31.98 6.28 14.97
CA GLU A 504 32.43 5.30 15.97
C GLU A 504 32.71 3.92 15.38
N LEU A 505 31.83 3.43 14.50
CA LEU A 505 31.99 2.11 13.86
C LEU A 505 33.22 2.09 12.95
N LEU A 506 33.45 3.17 12.19
CA LEU A 506 34.66 3.35 11.38
C LEU A 506 35.92 3.41 12.24
N ALA A 507 35.92 4.18 13.33
CA ALA A 507 37.04 4.24 14.28
C ALA A 507 37.30 2.89 14.99
N SER A 508 36.27 2.06 15.14
CA SER A 508 36.36 0.69 15.67
C SER A 508 36.86 -0.33 14.64
N GLY A 509 37.20 0.09 13.42
CA GLY A 509 37.71 -0.79 12.35
C GLY A 509 36.63 -1.66 11.67
N VAL A 510 35.34 -1.31 11.80
CA VAL A 510 34.27 -2.06 11.09
C VAL A 510 34.43 -1.85 9.58
N PRO A 511 34.54 -2.91 8.77
CA PRO A 511 34.77 -2.77 7.33
C PRO A 511 33.56 -2.15 6.64
N VAL A 512 33.85 -1.26 5.68
CA VAL A 512 32.87 -0.64 4.79
C VAL A 512 33.22 -0.91 3.34
N ASP A 513 32.20 -0.82 2.48
CA ASP A 513 32.32 -0.96 1.03
C ASP A 513 31.61 0.22 0.33
N TYR A 514 31.63 0.25 -1.00
CA TYR A 514 31.06 1.36 -1.77
C TYR A 514 29.53 1.49 -1.65
N GLU A 515 28.83 0.44 -1.20
CA GLU A 515 27.39 0.51 -0.97
C GLU A 515 27.07 1.41 0.24
N ALA A 516 27.91 1.43 1.29
CA ALA A 516 27.75 2.36 2.41
C ALA A 516 27.72 3.83 1.93
N ALA A 517 28.66 4.18 1.05
CA ALA A 517 28.78 5.52 0.50
C ALA A 517 27.63 5.85 -0.47
N LYS A 518 27.17 4.87 -1.24
CA LYS A 518 26.01 4.97 -2.14
C LYS A 518 24.70 5.19 -1.37
N GLU A 519 24.49 4.48 -0.26
CA GLU A 519 23.34 4.67 0.63
C GLU A 519 23.36 6.06 1.30
N ALA A 520 24.50 6.48 1.85
CA ALA A 520 24.64 7.83 2.43
C ALA A 520 24.39 8.94 1.39
N ALA A 521 24.93 8.77 0.18
CA ALA A 521 24.76 9.69 -0.94
C ALA A 521 23.29 9.80 -1.40
N ALA A 522 22.58 8.67 -1.51
CA ALA A 522 21.15 8.64 -1.83
C ALA A 522 20.27 9.20 -0.68
N GLY A 523 20.65 8.96 0.57
CA GLY A 523 20.02 9.56 1.75
C GLY A 523 20.20 11.08 1.83
N GLY A 524 21.25 11.62 1.21
CA GLY A 524 21.61 13.05 1.29
C GLY A 524 22.42 13.39 2.54
N TRP A 525 22.96 12.37 3.22
CA TRP A 525 23.63 12.46 4.51
C TRP A 525 25.09 12.90 4.34
N LEU A 526 25.29 14.19 4.03
CA LEU A 526 26.62 14.74 3.72
C LEU A 526 27.66 14.43 4.81
N GLY A 527 27.31 14.55 6.09
CA GLY A 527 28.22 14.23 7.20
C GLY A 527 28.59 12.74 7.30
N ALA A 528 27.68 11.83 6.91
CA ALA A 528 27.97 10.39 6.87
C ALA A 528 28.92 10.07 5.69
N LEU A 529 28.70 10.70 4.54
CA LEU A 529 29.58 10.56 3.38
C LEU A 529 30.98 11.15 3.64
N GLN A 530 31.06 12.29 4.34
CA GLN A 530 32.33 12.89 4.78
C GLN A 530 33.08 11.96 5.75
N ALA A 531 32.39 11.35 6.72
CA ALA A 531 33.00 10.36 7.62
C ALA A 531 33.54 9.13 6.86
N LEU A 532 32.78 8.61 5.90
CA LEU A 532 33.21 7.48 5.05
C LEU A 532 34.43 7.82 4.19
N VAL A 533 34.45 8.99 3.55
CA VAL A 533 35.59 9.43 2.74
C VAL A 533 36.83 9.71 3.59
N ALA A 534 36.66 10.24 4.80
CA ALA A 534 37.77 10.48 5.73
C ALA A 534 38.39 9.18 6.28
N ALA A 535 37.57 8.18 6.60
CA ALA A 535 38.03 6.92 7.19
C ALA A 535 38.48 5.87 6.15
N ALA A 536 37.85 5.83 4.98
CA ALA A 536 38.02 4.78 3.98
C ALA A 536 37.88 5.32 2.53
N PRO A 537 38.74 6.25 2.09
CA PRO A 537 38.59 6.90 0.77
C PRO A 537 38.61 5.90 -0.39
N ALA A 538 39.41 4.83 -0.30
CA ALA A 538 39.50 3.78 -1.32
C ALA A 538 38.19 2.97 -1.50
N THR A 539 37.27 3.00 -0.54
CA THR A 539 35.98 2.29 -0.66
C THR A 539 34.91 3.15 -1.33
N VAL A 540 35.17 4.44 -1.57
CA VAL A 540 34.19 5.37 -2.17
C VAL A 540 34.41 5.47 -3.66
N SER A 541 33.52 4.86 -4.46
CA SER A 541 33.50 5.03 -5.93
C SER A 541 32.83 6.36 -6.30
N PRO A 542 33.57 7.40 -6.73
CA PRO A 542 33.03 8.77 -6.83
C PRO A 542 31.91 8.91 -7.87
N LEU A 543 32.01 8.20 -8.99
CA LEU A 543 30.98 8.16 -10.03
C LEU A 543 29.71 7.45 -9.55
N CYS A 544 29.82 6.36 -8.78
CA CYS A 544 28.67 5.64 -8.26
C CYS A 544 27.95 6.43 -7.15
N THR A 545 28.68 7.10 -6.25
CA THR A 545 28.08 7.99 -5.25
C THR A 545 27.46 9.23 -5.89
N LEU A 546 28.10 9.79 -6.93
CA LEU A 546 27.56 10.91 -7.71
C LEU A 546 26.25 10.56 -8.41
N ARG A 547 26.20 9.43 -9.12
CA ARG A 547 24.98 8.92 -9.75
C ARG A 547 23.86 8.67 -8.73
N ALA A 548 24.18 8.10 -7.56
CA ALA A 548 23.19 7.85 -6.50
C ALA A 548 22.66 9.13 -5.86
N ALA A 549 23.53 10.11 -5.57
CA ALA A 549 23.11 11.42 -5.08
C ALA A 549 22.26 12.18 -6.11
N ALA A 550 22.62 12.09 -7.40
CA ALA A 550 21.86 12.70 -8.49
C ALA A 550 20.48 12.05 -8.64
N ALA A 551 20.40 10.72 -8.64
CA ALA A 551 19.14 9.97 -8.75
C ALA A 551 18.18 10.19 -7.56
N ALA A 552 18.72 10.56 -6.40
CA ALA A 552 17.94 10.93 -5.21
C ALA A 552 17.75 12.45 -5.03
N GLY A 553 18.16 13.28 -6.00
CA GLY A 553 17.95 14.73 -5.97
C GLY A 553 18.75 15.47 -4.91
N ARG A 554 19.84 14.87 -4.42
CA ARG A 554 20.63 15.38 -3.29
C ARG A 554 21.62 16.44 -3.74
N ARG A 555 21.10 17.57 -4.25
CA ARG A 555 21.88 18.69 -4.80
C ARG A 555 23.05 19.13 -3.92
N ARG A 556 22.92 19.12 -2.57
CA ARG A 556 24.04 19.44 -1.66
C ARG A 556 25.20 18.45 -1.75
N VAL A 557 24.90 17.15 -1.82
CA VAL A 557 25.89 16.08 -1.92
C VAL A 557 26.52 16.06 -3.31
N VAL A 558 25.71 16.23 -4.36
CA VAL A 558 26.21 16.39 -5.74
C VAL A 558 27.11 17.63 -5.87
N ALA A 559 26.69 18.78 -5.32
CA ALA A 559 27.51 19.99 -5.33
C ALA A 559 28.86 19.75 -4.64
N TRP A 560 28.87 19.14 -3.45
CA TRP A 560 30.11 18.82 -2.73
C TRP A 560 31.06 17.91 -3.53
N MET A 561 30.57 16.81 -4.12
CA MET A 561 31.41 15.88 -4.89
C MET A 561 31.98 16.46 -6.19
N VAL A 562 31.28 17.39 -6.86
CA VAL A 562 31.74 18.00 -8.12
C VAL A 562 32.48 19.33 -7.87
N GLN A 563 32.28 19.98 -6.71
CA GLN A 563 33.00 21.23 -6.40
C GLN A 563 34.42 20.97 -5.88
N GLY A 564 34.64 19.94 -5.05
CA GLY A 564 35.97 19.43 -4.67
C GLY A 564 36.90 20.35 -3.85
N GLU A 565 36.76 21.67 -4.00
CA GLU A 565 37.74 22.68 -3.63
C GLU A 565 37.13 23.70 -2.69
N GLY A 566 37.59 23.72 -1.44
CA GLY A 566 37.01 24.58 -0.41
C GLY A 566 37.49 24.28 1.00
N ARG A 567 38.80 24.41 1.22
CA ARG A 567 39.54 24.23 2.51
C ARG A 567 39.77 22.78 2.96
N GLY A 568 40.91 22.24 2.54
CA GLY A 568 41.76 21.32 3.32
C GLY A 568 41.12 20.04 3.89
N GLY A 569 41.13 18.96 3.10
CA GLY A 569 40.94 17.60 3.61
C GLY A 569 40.07 16.70 2.75
N GLY A 570 40.69 15.77 2.01
CA GLY A 570 40.05 14.52 1.57
C GLY A 570 38.75 14.64 0.76
N GLY A 571 38.69 15.49 -0.26
CA GLY A 571 37.55 15.48 -1.19
C GLY A 571 37.61 14.28 -2.15
N ALA A 572 36.56 13.46 -2.20
CA ALA A 572 36.37 12.43 -3.25
C ALA A 572 35.91 13.08 -4.58
N GLY A 573 36.70 14.05 -5.06
CA GLY A 573 36.37 14.93 -6.18
C GLY A 573 36.12 14.16 -7.47
N CYS A 574 34.95 14.34 -8.06
CA CYS A 574 34.52 13.64 -9.25
C CYS A 574 34.56 14.61 -10.45
N SER A 575 35.68 14.60 -11.18
CA SER A 575 35.92 15.46 -12.35
C SER A 575 35.18 15.00 -13.60
N GLU A 576 34.94 13.69 -13.74
CA GLU A 576 34.18 13.12 -14.84
C GLU A 576 32.66 13.22 -14.58
N LEU A 577 31.96 13.95 -15.44
CA LEU A 577 30.50 14.02 -15.46
C LEU A 577 29.97 13.19 -16.63
N ASP A 578 29.40 12.03 -16.32
CA ASP A 578 28.86 11.12 -17.33
C ASP A 578 27.36 11.36 -17.62
N GLY A 579 26.91 10.94 -18.80
CA GLY A 579 25.52 11.15 -19.24
C GLY A 579 24.46 10.53 -18.33
N ARG A 580 24.82 9.51 -17.52
CA ARG A 580 23.91 8.91 -16.53
C ARG A 580 23.68 9.82 -15.32
N VAL A 581 24.63 10.66 -14.93
CA VAL A 581 24.40 11.71 -13.91
C VAL A 581 23.39 12.73 -14.42
N PHE A 582 23.45 13.12 -15.70
CA PHE A 582 22.45 14.00 -16.32
C PHE A 582 21.09 13.32 -16.43
N GLY A 583 21.03 12.06 -16.90
CA GLY A 583 19.79 11.27 -16.94
C GLY A 583 19.14 11.12 -15.58
N ALA A 584 19.93 10.92 -14.51
CA ALA A 584 19.44 10.80 -13.15
C ALA A 584 18.78 12.09 -12.65
N ALA A 585 19.32 13.26 -13.02
CA ALA A 585 18.69 14.55 -12.76
C ALA A 585 17.41 14.74 -13.61
N ALA A 586 17.43 14.28 -14.86
CA ALA A 586 16.29 14.37 -15.77
C ALA A 586 15.08 13.52 -15.31
N LEU A 587 15.33 12.34 -14.73
CA LEU A 587 14.34 11.48 -14.06
C LEU A 587 13.56 12.20 -12.95
N LEU A 588 14.17 13.20 -12.30
CA LEU A 588 13.55 13.96 -11.21
C LEU A 588 12.81 15.20 -11.69
N GLY A 589 13.09 15.68 -12.91
CA GLY A 589 12.46 16.86 -13.49
C GLY A 589 12.82 18.19 -12.81
N ASP A 590 14.04 18.32 -12.28
CA ASP A 590 14.49 19.54 -11.59
C ASP A 590 15.16 20.54 -12.57
N VAL A 591 14.35 21.44 -13.13
CA VAL A 591 14.66 22.19 -14.36
C VAL A 591 15.23 23.60 -14.15
N GLN A 592 14.39 24.60 -13.80
CA GLN A 592 14.71 26.03 -14.02
C GLN A 592 15.74 26.63 -13.04
N ALA A 593 15.87 26.09 -11.83
CA ALA A 593 16.92 26.44 -10.86
C ALA A 593 17.64 25.18 -10.33
N GLY A 594 17.53 24.10 -11.10
CA GLY A 594 17.68 22.73 -10.64
C GLY A 594 18.95 22.03 -11.05
N LEU A 595 19.03 20.76 -10.67
CA LEU A 595 20.18 19.90 -10.92
C LEU A 595 20.49 19.76 -12.43
N MET A 596 19.49 19.72 -13.30
CA MET A 596 19.71 19.59 -14.76
C MET A 596 20.45 20.81 -15.34
N ALA A 597 19.96 22.01 -15.08
CA ALA A 597 20.57 23.25 -15.58
C ALA A 597 22.00 23.43 -15.04
N TRP A 598 22.21 23.11 -13.76
CA TRP A 598 23.52 23.18 -13.11
C TRP A 598 24.52 22.16 -13.70
N LEU A 599 24.11 20.90 -13.90
CA LEU A 599 24.95 19.88 -14.54
C LEU A 599 25.28 20.25 -15.99
N ARG A 600 24.33 20.82 -16.74
CA ARG A 600 24.58 21.24 -18.13
C ARG A 600 25.53 22.43 -18.20
N GLY A 601 25.45 23.38 -17.26
CA GLY A 601 26.43 24.47 -17.11
C GLY A 601 27.84 24.00 -16.72
N ARG A 602 27.97 22.78 -16.19
CA ARG A 602 29.24 22.09 -15.91
C ARG A 602 29.76 21.23 -17.07
N GLY A 603 29.13 21.30 -18.26
CA GLY A 603 29.54 20.54 -19.44
C GLY A 603 29.04 19.08 -19.49
N CYS A 604 28.18 18.65 -18.55
CA CYS A 604 27.69 17.27 -18.53
C CYS A 604 26.95 16.91 -19.84
N PRO A 605 27.26 15.76 -20.49
CA PRO A 605 26.68 15.40 -21.78
C PRO A 605 25.23 14.91 -21.63
N ALA A 606 24.32 15.46 -22.45
CA ALA A 606 22.97 14.94 -22.57
C ALA A 606 22.95 13.80 -23.61
N THR A 607 22.74 12.56 -23.16
CA THR A 607 22.65 11.37 -24.03
C THR A 607 21.20 11.08 -24.43
N PRO A 608 20.95 10.28 -25.49
CA PRO A 608 19.61 9.79 -25.80
C PRO A 608 18.97 9.01 -24.64
N GLU A 609 19.76 8.25 -23.88
CA GLU A 609 19.31 7.56 -22.67
C GLU A 609 18.69 8.53 -21.64
N ALA A 610 19.30 9.70 -21.45
CA ALA A 610 18.82 10.70 -20.51
C ALA A 610 17.43 11.24 -20.87
N PHE A 611 17.07 11.31 -22.16
CA PHE A 611 15.71 11.65 -22.57
C PHE A 611 14.72 10.54 -22.18
N GLY A 612 15.09 9.27 -22.36
CA GLY A 612 14.29 8.13 -21.87
C GLY A 612 14.06 8.17 -20.36
N TRP A 613 15.05 8.62 -19.59
CA TRP A 613 14.93 8.76 -18.13
C TRP A 613 14.04 9.96 -17.75
N ALA A 614 14.12 11.08 -18.48
CA ALA A 614 13.18 12.20 -18.33
C ALA A 614 11.72 11.77 -18.56
N VAL A 615 11.49 10.91 -19.56
CA VAL A 615 10.17 10.34 -19.85
C VAL A 615 9.68 9.41 -18.74
N ALA A 616 10.57 8.57 -18.19
CA ALA A 616 10.24 7.77 -17.00
C ALA A 616 9.98 8.63 -15.75
N GLY A 617 10.56 9.84 -15.69
CA GLY A 617 10.31 10.85 -14.65
C GLY A 617 9.00 11.60 -14.81
N GLY A 618 8.48 11.70 -16.04
CA GLY A 618 7.16 12.22 -16.37
C GLY A 618 6.96 13.73 -16.26
N SER A 619 7.98 14.51 -15.88
CA SER A 619 7.89 15.98 -15.82
C SER A 619 7.80 16.58 -17.21
N GLU A 620 6.69 17.27 -17.50
CA GLU A 620 6.45 17.91 -18.80
C GLU A 620 7.44 19.06 -19.04
N ALA A 621 7.72 19.85 -17.99
CA ALA A 621 8.68 20.94 -18.03
C ALA A 621 10.12 20.46 -18.34
N ALA A 622 10.50 19.27 -17.86
CA ALA A 622 11.82 18.70 -18.13
C ALA A 622 11.97 18.25 -19.59
N LEU A 623 10.92 17.62 -20.15
CA LEU A 623 10.88 17.21 -21.55
C LEU A 623 10.90 18.42 -22.48
N GLU A 624 10.10 19.45 -22.18
CA GLU A 624 10.08 20.72 -22.91
C GLU A 624 11.46 21.39 -22.91
N TRP A 625 12.14 21.46 -21.76
CA TRP A 625 13.49 22.02 -21.66
C TRP A 625 14.53 21.20 -22.44
N MET A 626 14.42 19.87 -22.45
CA MET A 626 15.36 19.02 -23.19
C MET A 626 15.18 19.17 -24.71
N VAL A 627 13.94 19.18 -25.20
CA VAL A 627 13.63 19.40 -26.63
C VAL A 627 14.05 20.80 -27.06
N ALA A 628 13.73 21.84 -26.28
CA ALA A 628 14.09 23.23 -26.59
C ALA A 628 15.60 23.49 -26.66
N ARG A 629 16.43 22.62 -26.06
CA ARG A 629 17.90 22.70 -26.08
C ARG A 629 18.55 21.70 -27.04
N GLY A 630 17.77 21.05 -27.90
CA GLY A 630 18.27 20.08 -28.88
C GLY A 630 18.94 18.86 -28.26
N CYS A 631 18.46 18.37 -27.10
CA CYS A 631 18.97 17.13 -26.54
C CYS A 631 18.68 15.96 -27.51
N PRO A 632 19.62 15.01 -27.72
CA PRO A 632 19.41 13.88 -28.61
C PRO A 632 18.14 13.08 -28.26
N LEU A 633 17.27 12.87 -29.25
CA LEU A 633 16.02 12.13 -29.08
C LEU A 633 16.18 10.67 -29.50
N VAL A 634 15.50 9.77 -28.78
CA VAL A 634 15.39 8.36 -29.18
C VAL A 634 14.30 8.26 -30.25
N VAL A 635 14.70 8.00 -31.50
CA VAL A 635 13.82 8.00 -32.69
C VAL A 635 12.84 6.82 -32.71
N GLU A 636 13.19 5.72 -32.03
CA GLU A 636 12.52 4.44 -32.28
C GLU A 636 11.12 4.29 -31.68
N GLY A 637 10.62 5.18 -30.83
CA GLY A 637 9.30 5.06 -30.17
C GLY A 637 9.31 4.54 -28.72
N SER A 638 10.48 4.14 -28.21
CA SER A 638 10.72 3.78 -26.79
C SER A 638 10.19 4.81 -25.75
N PRO A 639 10.23 6.14 -25.99
CA PRO A 639 9.57 7.13 -25.13
C PRO A 639 8.09 6.83 -24.85
N TYR A 640 7.31 6.58 -25.91
CA TYR A 640 5.88 6.30 -25.79
C TYR A 640 5.61 5.00 -25.02
N ALA A 641 6.35 3.93 -25.33
CA ALA A 641 6.24 2.67 -24.60
C ALA A 641 6.58 2.79 -23.10
N THR A 642 7.50 3.71 -22.75
CA THR A 642 7.88 3.97 -21.35
C THR A 642 6.78 4.70 -20.60
N ALA A 643 6.21 5.77 -21.18
CA ALA A 643 5.07 6.47 -20.58
C ALA A 643 3.80 5.59 -20.53
N ALA A 644 3.55 4.77 -21.56
CA ALA A 644 2.45 3.81 -21.61
C ALA A 644 2.49 2.79 -20.47
N ALA A 645 3.63 2.16 -20.22
CA ALA A 645 3.79 1.21 -19.12
C ALA A 645 3.65 1.86 -17.73
N ALA A 646 3.91 3.16 -17.62
CA ALA A 646 3.67 3.93 -16.41
C ALA A 646 2.20 4.39 -16.24
N GLY A 647 1.35 4.16 -17.24
CA GLY A 647 -0.02 4.69 -17.30
C GLY A 647 -0.07 6.22 -17.44
N ASP A 648 1.00 6.85 -17.92
CA ASP A 648 1.19 8.29 -17.88
C ASP A 648 0.64 9.00 -19.12
N MET A 649 -0.67 9.24 -19.13
CA MET A 649 -1.38 9.91 -20.23
C MET A 649 -0.96 11.38 -20.39
N ALA A 650 -0.51 12.03 -19.32
CA ALA A 650 -0.02 13.41 -19.39
C ALA A 650 1.33 13.48 -20.12
N THR A 651 2.28 12.60 -19.79
CA THR A 651 3.56 12.51 -20.49
C THR A 651 3.41 12.02 -21.93
N LEU A 652 2.51 11.07 -22.21
CA LEU A 652 2.15 10.68 -23.58
C LEU A 652 1.67 11.87 -24.42
N ARG A 653 0.77 12.69 -23.87
CA ARG A 653 0.29 13.92 -24.52
C ARG A 653 1.41 14.95 -24.68
N ALA A 654 2.31 15.09 -23.70
CA ALA A 654 3.45 16.00 -23.79
C ALA A 654 4.41 15.59 -24.92
N LEU A 655 4.75 14.31 -25.05
CA LEU A 655 5.56 13.77 -26.16
C LEU A 655 4.95 14.09 -27.53
N CYS A 656 3.62 13.92 -27.67
CA CYS A 656 2.90 14.25 -28.89
C CYS A 656 2.92 15.76 -29.20
N ARG A 657 2.70 16.63 -28.20
CA ARG A 657 2.80 18.10 -28.36
C ARG A 657 4.21 18.55 -28.73
N LEU A 658 5.23 17.87 -28.20
CA LEU A 658 6.64 18.08 -28.50
C LEU A 658 7.09 17.49 -29.85
N ARG A 659 6.18 16.83 -30.59
CA ARG A 659 6.44 16.19 -31.89
C ARG A 659 7.60 15.18 -31.86
N VAL A 660 7.73 14.43 -30.76
CA VAL A 660 8.68 13.32 -30.67
C VAL A 660 8.28 12.24 -31.69
N PRO A 661 9.20 11.70 -32.51
CA PRO A 661 8.87 10.71 -33.54
C PRO A 661 8.19 9.46 -32.96
N TRP A 662 7.12 9.01 -33.61
CA TRP A 662 6.37 7.82 -33.17
C TRP A 662 7.21 6.54 -33.22
N GLY A 663 8.03 6.34 -34.27
CA GLY A 663 8.75 5.08 -34.48
C GLY A 663 7.80 3.88 -34.49
N ASP A 664 8.13 2.82 -33.75
CA ASP A 664 7.31 1.61 -33.57
C ASP A 664 6.38 1.67 -32.34
N ALA A 665 6.13 2.87 -31.79
CA ALA A 665 5.48 3.09 -30.50
C ALA A 665 4.25 2.22 -30.24
N PHE A 666 3.35 2.06 -31.22
CA PHE A 666 2.14 1.26 -31.06
C PHE A 666 2.45 -0.20 -30.71
N THR A 667 3.32 -0.83 -31.50
CA THR A 667 3.75 -2.23 -31.32
C THR A 667 4.52 -2.40 -30.01
N ARG A 668 5.42 -1.46 -29.65
CA ARG A 668 6.14 -1.54 -28.37
C ARG A 668 5.28 -1.30 -27.15
N CYS A 669 4.30 -0.40 -27.21
CA CYS A 669 3.30 -0.25 -26.15
C CYS A 669 2.56 -1.57 -25.91
N MET A 670 2.21 -2.29 -26.97
CA MET A 670 1.50 -3.57 -26.91
C MET A 670 2.32 -4.73 -26.34
N ARG A 671 3.61 -4.82 -26.68
CA ARG A 671 4.54 -5.85 -26.17
C ARG A 671 4.89 -5.71 -24.68
N ARG A 672 4.61 -4.57 -24.04
CA ARG A 672 4.97 -4.38 -22.62
C ARG A 672 4.01 -5.11 -21.66
N THR A 673 4.58 -5.56 -20.54
CA THR A 673 3.97 -6.39 -19.48
C THR A 673 2.88 -5.71 -18.64
N ALA A 674 2.32 -4.60 -19.11
CA ALA A 674 1.25 -3.88 -18.43
C ALA A 674 -0.12 -4.56 -18.75
N PRO A 675 -1.03 -4.76 -17.79
CA PRO A 675 -2.30 -5.47 -18.00
C PRO A 675 -3.19 -4.91 -19.13
N ALA A 676 -4.04 -5.75 -19.72
CA ALA A 676 -4.97 -5.39 -20.79
C ALA A 676 -5.79 -4.11 -20.45
N CYS A 677 -6.33 -4.06 -19.24
CA CYS A 677 -7.14 -2.94 -18.74
C CYS A 677 -6.40 -1.57 -18.68
N CYS A 678 -5.06 -1.56 -18.68
CA CYS A 678 -4.27 -0.32 -18.69
C CYS A 678 -3.63 -0.03 -20.07
N VAL A 679 -3.35 -1.06 -20.88
CA VAL A 679 -2.78 -0.88 -22.23
C VAL A 679 -3.84 -0.49 -23.27
N LEU A 680 -5.05 -1.03 -23.19
CA LEU A 680 -6.11 -0.76 -24.17
C LEU A 680 -6.56 0.72 -24.23
N PRO A 681 -6.70 1.46 -23.12
CA PRO A 681 -6.96 2.91 -23.16
C PRO A 681 -5.82 3.70 -23.82
N VAL A 682 -4.57 3.28 -23.59
CA VAL A 682 -3.39 3.92 -24.20
C VAL A 682 -3.34 3.65 -25.70
N LEU A 683 -3.57 2.41 -26.14
CA LEU A 683 -3.60 2.04 -27.56
C LEU A 683 -4.76 2.73 -28.30
N SER A 684 -5.93 2.86 -27.66
CA SER A 684 -7.06 3.63 -28.19
C SER A 684 -6.67 5.09 -28.41
N TRP A 685 -6.05 5.72 -27.41
CA TRP A 685 -5.57 7.10 -27.52
C TRP A 685 -4.46 7.28 -28.57
N LEU A 686 -3.56 6.30 -28.74
CA LEU A 686 -2.52 6.35 -29.78
C LEU A 686 -3.12 6.34 -31.19
N LEU A 687 -4.19 5.57 -31.43
CA LEU A 687 -4.93 5.60 -32.70
C LEU A 687 -5.61 6.96 -32.92
N GLU A 688 -6.26 7.51 -31.90
CA GLU A 688 -6.91 8.84 -31.95
C GLU A 688 -5.90 9.97 -32.17
N ALA A 689 -4.69 9.85 -31.63
CA ALA A 689 -3.58 10.79 -31.84
C ALA A 689 -2.89 10.65 -33.21
N GLY A 690 -3.30 9.69 -34.04
CA GLY A 690 -2.74 9.47 -35.38
C GLY A 690 -1.38 8.75 -35.39
N CYS A 691 -1.10 7.91 -34.39
CA CYS A 691 0.09 7.05 -34.40
C CYS A 691 0.02 6.08 -35.61
N PRO A 692 1.09 5.95 -36.43
CA PRO A 692 1.15 4.92 -37.46
C PRO A 692 1.14 3.53 -36.84
N VAL A 693 0.49 2.58 -37.51
CA VAL A 693 0.34 1.19 -37.04
C VAL A 693 0.65 0.21 -38.16
N ASP A 694 1.67 -0.61 -37.93
CA ASP A 694 1.82 -1.90 -38.61
C ASP A 694 0.89 -2.91 -37.93
N TRP A 695 -0.21 -3.25 -38.62
CA TRP A 695 -1.23 -4.15 -38.09
C TRP A 695 -0.75 -5.61 -38.02
N ALA A 696 0.19 -6.04 -38.87
CA ALA A 696 0.75 -7.38 -38.81
C ALA A 696 1.71 -7.51 -37.60
N ALA A 697 2.57 -6.52 -37.38
CA ALA A 697 3.43 -6.47 -36.20
C ALA A 697 2.63 -6.29 -34.89
N ALA A 698 1.53 -5.55 -34.92
CA ALA A 698 0.60 -5.41 -33.79
C ALA A 698 -0.09 -6.74 -33.46
N GLU A 699 -0.66 -7.45 -34.45
CA GLU A 699 -1.25 -8.76 -34.21
C GLU A 699 -0.22 -9.78 -33.69
N ALA A 700 1.02 -9.75 -34.17
CA ALA A 700 2.11 -10.57 -33.62
C ALA A 700 2.39 -10.22 -32.15
N ALA A 701 2.55 -8.92 -31.85
CA ALA A 701 2.76 -8.42 -30.49
C ALA A 701 1.62 -8.77 -29.52
N ALA A 702 0.37 -8.83 -29.99
CA ALA A 702 -0.77 -9.26 -29.18
C ALA A 702 -0.70 -10.75 -28.80
N ARG A 703 -0.28 -11.61 -29.74
CA ARG A 703 -0.10 -13.07 -29.51
C ARG A 703 1.08 -13.40 -28.60
N GLU A 704 2.09 -12.53 -28.53
CA GLU A 704 3.25 -12.69 -27.63
C GLU A 704 2.93 -12.40 -26.15
N ARG A 705 1.76 -11.84 -25.83
CA ARG A 705 1.34 -11.54 -24.46
C ARG A 705 0.95 -12.83 -23.70
N ALA A 706 1.04 -12.78 -22.37
CA ALA A 706 0.64 -13.89 -21.51
C ALA A 706 -0.83 -14.31 -21.72
N ALA A 707 -1.11 -15.60 -21.52
CA ALA A 707 -2.44 -16.19 -21.71
C ALA A 707 -3.52 -15.48 -20.86
N GLY A 708 -4.71 -15.30 -21.45
CA GLY A 708 -5.79 -14.45 -20.92
C GLY A 708 -5.69 -13.02 -21.45
N ASP A 709 -4.71 -12.25 -20.95
CA ASP A 709 -4.48 -10.85 -21.33
C ASP A 709 -4.20 -10.64 -22.84
N GLY A 710 -3.53 -11.61 -23.47
CA GLY A 710 -3.26 -11.60 -24.90
C GLY A 710 -4.49 -11.78 -25.77
N GLU A 711 -5.49 -12.53 -25.32
CA GLU A 711 -6.73 -12.76 -26.08
C GLU A 711 -7.61 -11.50 -26.13
N GLU A 712 -7.75 -10.79 -24.99
CA GLU A 712 -8.49 -9.53 -24.94
C GLU A 712 -7.84 -8.47 -25.87
N VAL A 713 -6.52 -8.34 -25.81
CA VAL A 713 -5.77 -7.40 -26.66
C VAL A 713 -5.83 -7.82 -28.14
N ALA A 714 -5.69 -9.10 -28.47
CA ALA A 714 -5.80 -9.59 -29.85
C ALA A 714 -7.21 -9.39 -30.43
N ALA A 715 -8.26 -9.68 -29.64
CA ALA A 715 -9.65 -9.45 -30.02
C ALA A 715 -9.92 -7.96 -30.27
N TRP A 716 -9.38 -7.07 -29.42
CA TRP A 716 -9.47 -5.62 -29.60
C TRP A 716 -8.74 -5.16 -30.87
N VAL A 717 -7.50 -5.62 -31.12
CA VAL A 717 -6.73 -5.28 -32.33
C VAL A 717 -7.49 -5.70 -33.59
N ALA A 718 -7.99 -6.94 -33.63
CA ALA A 718 -8.78 -7.43 -34.76
C ALA A 718 -10.09 -6.66 -34.96
N ALA A 719 -10.73 -6.21 -33.88
CA ALA A 719 -11.92 -5.36 -33.95
C ALA A 719 -11.61 -3.95 -34.49
N GLN A 720 -10.49 -3.33 -34.10
CA GLN A 720 -10.08 -2.03 -34.65
C GLN A 720 -9.69 -2.13 -36.13
N ARG A 721 -9.00 -3.21 -36.53
CA ARG A 721 -8.66 -3.49 -37.92
C ARG A 721 -9.91 -3.55 -38.80
N ARG A 722 -10.91 -4.38 -38.43
CA ARG A 722 -12.20 -4.45 -39.15
C ARG A 722 -12.93 -3.11 -39.22
N ARG A 723 -12.90 -2.31 -38.14
CA ARG A 723 -13.49 -0.95 -38.11
C ARG A 723 -12.78 0.01 -39.07
N ARG A 724 -11.45 -0.11 -39.22
CA ARG A 724 -10.66 0.68 -40.16
C ARG A 724 -10.98 0.29 -41.61
N GLU A 725 -10.89 -1.00 -41.92
CA GLU A 725 -11.19 -1.55 -43.26
C GLU A 725 -12.61 -1.16 -43.71
N GLY A 726 -13.60 -1.21 -42.81
CA GLY A 726 -14.96 -0.74 -43.09
C GLY A 726 -15.08 0.77 -43.32
N ARG A 727 -14.30 1.60 -42.62
CA ARG A 727 -14.24 3.07 -42.85
C ARG A 727 -13.57 3.40 -44.18
N GLU A 728 -12.51 2.69 -44.54
CA GLU A 728 -11.79 2.89 -45.81
C GLU A 728 -12.67 2.48 -46.99
N ALA A 729 -13.34 1.32 -46.92
CA ALA A 729 -14.32 0.90 -47.93
C ALA A 729 -15.50 1.89 -48.06
N ALA A 730 -16.01 2.43 -46.95
CA ALA A 730 -17.06 3.45 -46.97
C ALA A 730 -16.58 4.79 -47.59
N ALA A 731 -15.34 5.21 -47.31
CA ALA A 731 -14.74 6.40 -47.90
C ALA A 731 -14.49 6.24 -49.41
N GLU A 732 -14.04 5.06 -49.87
CA GLU A 732 -13.93 4.75 -51.30
C GLU A 732 -15.28 4.72 -52.00
N ALA A 733 -16.31 4.13 -51.39
CA ALA A 733 -17.67 4.14 -51.93
C ALA A 733 -18.23 5.56 -52.04
N ALA A 734 -18.02 6.41 -51.02
CA ALA A 734 -18.40 7.82 -51.06
C ALA A 734 -17.63 8.60 -52.14
N ALA A 735 -16.32 8.39 -52.27
CA ALA A 735 -15.49 9.01 -53.31
C ALA A 735 -15.92 8.57 -54.72
N ARG A 736 -16.33 7.31 -54.90
CA ARG A 736 -16.89 6.79 -56.15
C ARG A 736 -18.22 7.46 -56.48
N ALA A 737 -19.15 7.52 -55.53
CA ALA A 737 -20.44 8.20 -55.70
C ALA A 737 -20.27 9.69 -56.04
N VAL A 738 -19.30 10.38 -55.46
CA VAL A 738 -18.96 11.78 -55.83
C VAL A 738 -18.45 11.87 -57.28
N ARG A 739 -17.56 10.97 -57.71
CA ARG A 739 -17.05 10.92 -59.10
C ARG A 739 -18.14 10.60 -60.13
N GLU A 740 -19.08 9.73 -59.77
CA GLU A 740 -20.24 9.41 -60.62
C GLU A 740 -21.18 10.62 -60.72
N ARG A 741 -21.44 11.30 -59.59
CA ARG A 741 -22.30 12.50 -59.55
C ARG A 741 -21.68 13.70 -60.28
N THR A 742 -20.36 13.89 -60.24
CA THR A 742 -19.69 14.95 -61.01
C THR A 742 -19.61 14.64 -62.50
N ARG A 743 -19.48 13.36 -62.88
CA ARG A 743 -19.63 12.94 -64.30
C ARG A 743 -21.04 13.17 -64.83
N GLY A 744 -22.07 12.84 -64.04
CA GLY A 744 -23.48 13.05 -64.40
C GLY A 744 -23.98 14.51 -64.35
N LEU A 745 -23.11 15.48 -64.05
CA LEU A 745 -23.39 16.92 -64.11
C LEU A 745 -22.57 17.64 -65.20
N GLY A 746 -21.69 16.92 -65.89
CA GLY A 746 -20.87 17.42 -67.01
C GLY A 746 -21.28 16.85 -68.37
N ALA A 747 -22.38 16.09 -68.41
CA ALA A 747 -23.08 15.58 -69.58
C ALA A 747 -24.53 16.08 -69.53
#